data_AF-A0AAN9N1Q7-F1
#
_entry.id   AF-A0AAN9N1Q7-F1
#
_cell.length_a   1.000
_cell.length_b   1.000
_cell.length_c   1.000
_cell.angle_alpha   90.00
_cell.angle_beta   90.00
_cell.angle_gamma   90.00
#
_symmetry.space_group_name_H-M   'P 1'
#
loop_
_entity.id
_entity.type
_entity.pdbx_description
1 polymer ?
#
loop_
_entity_poly.entity_id
_entity_poly.type
_entity_poly.pdbx_seq_one_letter_code
_entity_poly.pdbx_strand_id
1 'polypeptide(L)'
;MAKMNLSHKFKELVNLLKLSATSKSLRLGKTIHAQLLVCNQTSKDIGITQINSLINLYSKCGQLEYARKLFDRMPQRNVVSWSVLMVGYLHKGDVLEVLGLFRNLVSLDSACPNEYIFTIILSCCANGRRIQEGKQCHGYLFKSGLLLHQYVKNALVHLYSRCFHVESALQILETVPGNDVFSYNSILSALVESGCRGEVEKVLNKMVDERVSWDGVTYVSMLCLCAQIRDLQLGLQIHAQLMKTGLVFDVFVISTLIDMYGKCCEVLNARKHFDDLQDRNVVAWTAILTAYLQNGYFEETLNLFTRMELEDTHPNEFTFAVLLNACANLVALTYGDALHGRIMKLGFKNHLIVGNALVNMYSKSGNIDSSYSVFSNMIFKDVITWNAMICGYSHHGLGKQALLVFQDMMSVGECPSYVTFIGVLSACAHLALVQEGFYYFDQLMKELNIEPGLEHYTCMVALLGRAGQLDEAENFMKTKTQVKWDVVAWRTLLNACHVHRNYSLGKLIAETVIQMNPHDVGTYTLLSNMYAKARKWDGVVKIRKLMRERNIKKEPGASWLDIRNDTHVFVSEGSNHSESTQIYEKVQELLAMIKPLGYVPDVGAVLHDVEEEQKEGYLSYHSEKLALAYGLMKIPPPGPIRIIKNLRMCDDCHIAVKLISKVTNRLVVVRDANRFHHFRDGLCTCNDLW
;
A
#
# COMPACT_ATOMS: atom_id res chain seq x y z
N MET A 1 5.10 58.10 43.06
CA MET A 1 4.40 56.83 43.36
C MET A 1 3.46 56.36 42.24
N ALA A 2 2.62 57.21 41.62
CA ALA A 2 1.65 56.77 40.59
C ALA A 2 2.28 56.09 39.33
N LYS A 3 3.42 56.56 38.82
CA LYS A 3 4.13 55.93 37.68
C LYS A 3 4.68 54.52 37.98
N MET A 4 5.05 54.22 39.23
CA MET A 4 5.54 52.88 39.64
C MET A 4 4.40 51.85 39.67
N ASN A 5 3.19 52.23 40.10
CA ASN A 5 2.03 51.33 40.14
C ASN A 5 1.51 50.94 38.74
N LEU A 6 1.57 51.85 37.76
CA LEU A 6 1.20 51.55 36.37
C LEU A 6 2.17 50.55 35.71
N SER A 7 3.48 50.72 35.91
CA SER A 7 4.51 49.81 35.38
C SER A 7 4.34 48.37 35.90
N HIS A 8 4.02 48.20 37.19
CA HIS A 8 3.76 46.89 37.79
C HIS A 8 2.52 46.22 37.17
N LYS A 9 1.42 46.97 37.05
CA LYS A 9 0.15 46.50 36.48
C LYS A 9 0.29 46.08 35.00
N PHE A 10 1.10 46.78 34.20
CA PHE A 10 1.36 46.39 32.82
C PHE A 10 2.17 45.08 32.70
N LYS A 11 3.13 44.86 33.59
CA LYS A 11 3.94 43.62 33.62
C LYS A 11 3.07 42.41 33.98
N GLU A 12 2.13 42.60 34.90
CA GLU A 12 1.14 41.59 35.30
C GLU A 12 0.19 41.21 34.15
N LEU A 13 -0.35 42.19 33.42
CA LEU A 13 -1.20 41.97 32.24
C LEU A 13 -0.46 41.23 31.11
N VAL A 14 0.82 41.52 30.89
CA VAL A 14 1.65 40.79 29.91
C VAL A 14 1.86 39.33 30.32
N ASN A 15 2.04 39.05 31.62
CA ASN A 15 2.14 37.67 32.11
C ASN A 15 0.82 36.92 31.94
N LEU A 16 -0.32 37.56 32.23
CA LEU A 16 -1.65 36.98 32.01
C LEU A 16 -1.93 36.72 30.53
N LEU A 17 -1.46 37.58 29.62
CA LEU A 17 -1.53 37.33 28.17
C LEU A 17 -0.72 36.10 27.76
N LYS A 18 0.49 35.92 28.30
CA LYS A 18 1.33 34.74 28.02
C LYS A 18 0.65 33.45 28.51
N LEU A 19 0.07 33.46 29.71
CA LEU A 19 -0.72 32.35 30.25
C LEU A 19 -1.98 32.05 29.43
N SER A 20 -2.65 33.09 28.94
CA SER A 20 -3.81 32.94 28.04
C SER A 20 -3.40 32.35 26.70
N ALA A 21 -2.21 32.70 26.19
CA ALA A 21 -1.67 32.18 24.94
C ALA A 21 -1.23 30.71 25.08
N THR A 22 -0.65 30.31 26.21
CA THR A 22 -0.30 28.90 26.46
C THR A 22 -1.52 28.02 26.65
N SER A 23 -2.55 28.52 27.33
CA SER A 23 -3.84 27.82 27.51
C SER A 23 -4.79 27.92 26.31
N LYS A 24 -4.40 28.62 25.23
CA LYS A 24 -5.23 28.91 24.05
C LYS A 24 -6.62 29.51 24.40
N SER A 25 -6.70 30.26 25.50
CA SER A 25 -7.96 30.84 26.00
C SER A 25 -8.25 32.19 25.32
N LEU A 26 -8.99 32.13 24.21
CA LEU A 26 -9.36 33.33 23.45
C LEU A 26 -10.23 34.30 24.26
N ARG A 27 -11.12 33.80 25.12
CA ARG A 27 -12.03 34.62 25.93
C ARG A 27 -11.27 35.46 26.96
N LEU A 28 -10.37 34.83 27.71
CA LEU A 28 -9.53 35.51 28.70
C LEU A 28 -8.60 36.51 27.99
N GLY A 29 -7.99 36.08 26.88
CA GLY A 29 -7.14 36.91 26.06
C GLY A 29 -7.82 38.19 25.52
N LYS A 30 -9.06 38.08 25.01
CA LYS A 30 -9.85 39.26 24.58
C LYS A 30 -10.18 40.21 25.73
N THR A 31 -10.46 39.66 26.92
CA THR A 31 -10.76 40.47 28.12
C THR A 31 -9.53 41.28 28.55
N ILE A 32 -8.35 40.66 28.53
CA ILE A 32 -7.08 41.32 28.86
C ILE A 32 -6.72 42.35 27.76
N HIS A 33 -6.95 42.05 26.49
CA HIS A 33 -6.76 43.02 25.40
C HIS A 33 -7.64 44.27 25.59
N ALA A 34 -8.92 44.10 25.94
CA ALA A 34 -9.81 45.23 26.24
C ALA A 34 -9.31 46.05 27.45
N GLN A 35 -8.85 45.39 28.52
CA GLN A 35 -8.26 46.07 29.68
C GLN A 35 -6.98 46.85 29.33
N LEU A 36 -6.14 46.33 28.43
CA LEU A 36 -4.96 47.03 27.93
C LEU A 36 -5.33 48.27 27.13
N LEU A 37 -6.38 48.21 26.30
CA LEU A 37 -6.89 49.37 25.58
C LEU A 37 -7.40 50.46 26.54
N VAL A 38 -8.12 50.08 27.60
CA VAL A 38 -8.63 51.01 28.62
C VAL A 38 -7.49 51.62 29.44
N CYS A 39 -6.51 50.82 29.89
CA CYS A 39 -5.38 51.32 30.68
C CYS A 39 -4.43 52.23 29.87
N ASN A 40 -4.35 52.06 28.55
CA ASN A 40 -3.49 52.86 27.68
C ASN A 40 -4.09 54.20 27.23
N GLN A 41 -5.37 54.49 27.50
CA GLN A 41 -5.94 55.82 27.23
C GLN A 41 -5.23 56.94 28.02
N THR A 42 -4.56 56.61 29.12
CA THR A 42 -3.77 57.56 29.94
C THR A 42 -2.29 57.67 29.56
N SER A 43 -1.76 56.81 28.70
CA SER A 43 -0.36 56.84 28.22
C SER A 43 -0.35 56.61 26.70
N LYS A 44 -0.03 57.65 25.93
CA LYS A 44 -0.17 57.70 24.46
C LYS A 44 0.62 56.65 23.64
N ASP A 45 1.32 55.70 24.25
CA ASP A 45 2.03 54.62 23.54
C ASP A 45 1.75 53.25 24.16
N ILE A 46 1.15 52.35 23.36
CA ILE A 46 1.16 50.92 23.66
C ILE A 46 2.58 50.42 23.39
N GLY A 47 3.26 49.93 24.42
CA GLY A 47 4.62 49.42 24.26
C GLY A 47 4.68 48.24 23.29
N ILE A 48 5.73 48.19 22.45
CA ILE A 48 5.98 47.12 21.45
C ILE A 48 5.82 45.71 22.06
N THR A 49 6.24 45.52 23.30
CA THR A 49 6.15 44.24 24.04
C THR A 49 4.72 43.77 24.31
N GLN A 50 3.79 44.70 24.53
CA GLN A 50 2.37 44.42 24.77
C GLN A 50 1.70 43.95 23.48
N ILE A 51 1.97 44.66 22.37
CA ILE A 51 1.43 44.29 21.05
C ILE A 51 2.00 42.92 20.62
N ASN A 52 3.30 42.67 20.80
CA ASN A 52 3.90 41.36 20.51
C ASN A 52 3.24 40.22 21.30
N SER A 53 2.90 40.46 22.57
CA SER A 53 2.20 39.48 23.41
C SER A 53 0.77 39.21 22.94
N LEU A 54 0.07 40.24 22.43
CA LEU A 54 -1.25 40.11 21.83
C LEU A 54 -1.20 39.37 20.49
N ILE A 55 -0.22 39.66 19.63
CA ILE A 55 0.00 38.92 18.37
C ILE A 55 0.21 37.44 18.69
N ASN A 56 1.08 37.11 19.66
CA ASN A 56 1.33 35.72 20.07
C ASN A 56 0.06 35.02 20.56
N LEU A 57 -0.74 35.69 21.39
CA LEU A 57 -2.02 35.18 21.87
C LEU A 57 -2.97 34.85 20.71
N TYR A 58 -3.21 35.82 19.82
CA TYR A 58 -4.14 35.65 18.71
C TYR A 58 -3.65 34.58 17.71
N SER A 59 -2.35 34.54 17.41
CA SER A 59 -1.74 33.48 16.59
C SER A 59 -1.95 32.10 17.20
N LYS A 60 -1.68 31.90 18.50
CA LYS A 60 -1.87 30.59 19.17
C LYS A 60 -3.34 30.17 19.29
N CYS A 61 -4.27 31.13 19.27
CA CYS A 61 -5.71 30.88 19.26
C CYS A 61 -6.29 30.72 17.83
N GLY A 62 -5.45 30.67 16.80
CA GLY A 62 -5.88 30.51 15.40
C GLY A 62 -6.50 31.76 14.77
N GLN A 63 -6.41 32.92 15.41
CA GLN A 63 -7.00 34.20 14.96
C GLN A 63 -5.96 35.06 14.26
N LEU A 64 -5.35 34.53 13.18
CA LEU A 64 -4.23 35.18 12.49
C LEU A 64 -4.59 36.52 11.84
N GLU A 65 -5.83 36.71 11.39
CA GLU A 65 -6.26 38.00 10.84
C GLU A 65 -6.19 39.13 11.87
N TYR A 66 -6.57 38.85 13.12
CA TYR A 66 -6.47 39.81 14.21
C TYR A 66 -5.01 40.09 14.58
N ALA A 67 -4.18 39.04 14.61
CA ALA A 67 -2.74 39.17 14.83
C ALA A 67 -2.09 40.05 13.73
N ARG A 68 -2.46 39.83 12.47
CA ARG A 68 -1.99 40.60 11.31
C ARG A 68 -2.41 42.07 11.39
N LYS A 69 -3.68 42.35 11.71
CA LYS A 69 -4.18 43.72 11.91
C LYS A 69 -3.43 44.47 13.02
N LEU A 70 -3.11 43.79 14.12
CA LEU A 70 -2.32 44.37 15.21
C LEU A 70 -0.89 44.69 14.74
N PHE A 71 -0.27 43.77 14.01
CA PHE A 71 1.07 43.94 13.45
C PHE A 71 1.17 45.09 12.42
N ASP A 72 0.17 45.21 11.54
CA ASP A 72 0.13 46.26 10.51
C ASP A 72 -0.05 47.66 11.12
N ARG A 73 -0.72 47.76 12.27
CA ARG A 73 -0.92 49.03 13.01
C ARG A 73 0.25 49.45 13.89
N MET A 74 1.31 48.64 14.01
CA MET A 74 2.48 48.98 14.82
C MET A 74 3.28 50.13 14.16
N PRO A 75 3.54 51.24 14.86
CA PRO A 75 4.33 52.35 14.32
C PRO A 75 5.83 51.99 14.23
N GLN A 76 6.32 51.17 15.14
CA GLN A 76 7.66 50.60 15.12
C GLN A 76 7.59 49.10 15.35
N ARG A 77 8.37 48.35 14.56
CA ARG A 77 8.45 46.88 14.62
C ARG A 77 9.88 46.48 14.91
N ASN A 78 10.04 45.51 15.79
CA ASN A 78 11.33 44.87 16.06
C ASN A 78 11.31 43.41 15.62
N VAL A 79 12.45 42.74 15.68
CA VAL A 79 12.61 41.32 15.28
C VAL A 79 11.58 40.40 15.95
N VAL A 80 11.24 40.64 17.22
CA VAL A 80 10.22 39.86 17.95
C VAL A 80 8.82 40.06 17.37
N SER A 81 8.50 41.25 16.88
CA SER A 81 7.21 41.53 16.24
C SER A 81 7.04 40.68 14.98
N TRP A 82 8.10 40.60 14.18
CA TRP A 82 8.14 39.79 12.96
C TRP A 82 8.13 38.29 13.25
N SER A 83 8.97 37.82 14.18
CA SER A 83 9.09 36.39 14.48
C SER A 83 7.79 35.79 15.01
N VAL A 84 7.09 36.49 15.91
CA VAL A 84 5.84 36.00 16.49
C VAL A 84 4.73 35.86 15.44
N LEU A 85 4.65 36.79 14.49
CA LEU A 85 3.68 36.70 13.40
C LEU A 85 4.05 35.58 12.42
N MET A 86 5.33 35.48 12.04
CA MET A 86 5.83 34.41 11.17
C MET A 86 5.59 33.02 11.75
N VAL A 87 5.84 32.80 13.05
CA VAL A 87 5.52 31.53 13.73
C VAL A 87 4.03 31.21 13.65
N GLY A 88 3.16 32.24 13.76
CA GLY A 88 1.72 32.08 13.59
C GLY A 88 1.34 31.52 12.22
N TYR A 89 1.88 32.10 11.15
CA TYR A 89 1.65 31.62 9.78
C TYR A 89 2.33 30.26 9.51
N LEU A 90 3.53 30.02 10.07
CA LEU A 90 4.23 28.75 9.97
C LEU A 90 3.41 27.60 10.54
N HIS A 91 2.80 27.79 11.72
CA HIS A 91 1.93 26.77 12.33
C HIS A 91 0.66 26.51 11.53
N LYS A 92 0.17 27.48 10.75
CA LYS A 92 -0.95 27.27 9.82
C LYS A 92 -0.52 26.61 8.51
N GLY A 93 0.78 26.59 8.21
CA GLY A 93 1.32 26.06 6.95
C GLY A 93 1.30 27.08 5.80
N ASP A 94 1.06 28.37 6.08
CA ASP A 94 1.02 29.43 5.05
C ASP A 94 2.46 29.86 4.67
N VAL A 95 3.16 29.00 3.94
CA VAL A 95 4.59 29.15 3.58
C VAL A 95 4.87 30.47 2.84
N LEU A 96 3.98 30.88 1.93
CA LEU A 96 4.15 32.09 1.11
C LEU A 96 4.09 33.37 1.95
N GLU A 97 3.19 33.44 2.93
CA GLU A 97 3.06 34.60 3.82
C GLU A 97 4.31 34.75 4.71
N VAL A 98 4.84 33.64 5.22
CA VAL A 98 6.09 33.65 6.01
C VAL A 98 7.26 34.20 5.19
N LEU A 99 7.43 33.73 3.94
CA LEU A 99 8.47 34.22 3.04
C LEU A 99 8.26 35.67 2.63
N GLY A 100 7.00 36.09 2.42
CA GLY A 100 6.64 37.48 2.14
C GLY A 100 7.00 38.43 3.30
N LEU A 101 6.66 38.05 4.53
CA LEU A 101 7.06 38.79 5.74
C LEU A 101 8.58 38.88 5.87
N PHE A 102 9.32 37.83 5.51
CA PHE A 102 10.78 37.85 5.56
C PHE A 102 11.38 38.81 4.54
N ARG A 103 10.86 38.80 3.33
CA ARG A 103 11.28 39.74 2.28
C ARG A 103 11.08 41.19 2.71
N ASN A 104 9.93 41.47 3.34
CA ASN A 104 9.63 42.80 3.88
C ASN A 104 10.59 43.18 5.01
N LEU A 105 10.90 42.26 5.92
CA LEU A 105 11.89 42.49 6.98
C LEU A 105 13.26 42.84 6.40
N VAL A 106 13.76 42.05 5.45
CA VAL A 106 15.08 42.24 4.83
C VAL A 106 15.15 43.53 4.00
N SER A 107 14.03 43.98 3.43
CA SER A 107 13.96 45.23 2.66
C SER A 107 14.03 46.51 3.53
N LEU A 108 13.93 46.38 4.84
CA LEU A 108 14.02 47.51 5.77
C LEU A 108 15.47 47.65 6.26
N ASP A 109 16.17 48.74 5.86
CA ASP A 109 17.59 49.01 6.16
C ASP A 109 17.98 48.99 7.65
N SER A 110 17.01 49.00 8.58
CA SER A 110 17.24 49.07 10.03
C SER A 110 17.09 47.74 10.78
N ALA A 111 16.62 46.66 10.13
CA ALA A 111 16.28 45.41 10.80
C ALA A 111 17.02 44.20 10.21
N CYS A 112 18.21 43.91 10.74
CA CYS A 112 18.95 42.70 10.39
C CYS A 112 18.22 41.45 10.94
N PRO A 113 17.89 40.45 10.09
CA PRO A 113 17.39 39.18 10.58
C PRO A 113 18.43 38.52 11.48
N ASN A 114 18.01 38.11 12.66
CA ASN A 114 18.85 37.40 13.60
C ASN A 114 18.67 35.89 13.46
N GLU A 115 19.40 35.15 14.26
CA GLU A 115 19.42 33.69 14.33
C GLU A 115 18.01 33.03 14.45
N TYR A 116 17.06 33.67 15.13
CA TYR A 116 15.71 33.16 15.40
C TYR A 116 14.79 33.34 14.19
N ILE A 117 14.97 34.42 13.43
CA ILE A 117 14.23 34.58 12.17
C ILE A 117 14.66 33.50 11.19
N PHE A 118 15.97 33.23 11.09
CA PHE A 118 16.45 32.21 10.17
C PHE A 118 15.98 30.81 10.52
N THR A 119 15.89 30.41 11.79
CA THR A 119 15.32 29.10 12.13
C THR A 119 13.86 28.95 11.69
N ILE A 120 13.06 30.03 11.80
CA ILE A 120 11.67 30.06 11.30
C ILE A 120 11.62 29.91 9.78
N ILE A 121 12.46 30.66 9.05
CA ILE A 121 12.48 30.61 7.58
C ILE A 121 13.00 29.28 7.06
N LEU A 122 14.06 28.74 7.66
CA LEU A 122 14.60 27.43 7.28
C LEU A 122 13.57 26.32 7.56
N SER A 123 12.87 26.36 8.70
CA SER A 123 11.77 25.42 8.98
C SER A 123 10.62 25.58 7.98
N CYS A 124 10.27 26.81 7.62
CA CYS A 124 9.27 27.10 6.59
C CYS A 124 9.67 26.52 5.22
N CYS A 125 10.91 26.74 4.80
CA CYS A 125 11.45 26.17 3.57
C CYS A 125 11.51 24.64 3.61
N ALA A 126 11.84 24.04 4.77
CA ALA A 126 11.84 22.59 4.95
C ALA A 126 10.43 22.01 4.78
N ASN A 127 9.43 22.60 5.44
CA ASN A 127 8.04 22.17 5.37
C ASN A 127 7.44 22.37 3.97
N GLY A 128 7.81 23.46 3.29
CA GLY A 128 7.38 23.75 1.93
C GLY A 128 8.23 23.10 0.84
N ARG A 129 9.25 22.29 1.20
CA ARG A 129 10.26 21.72 0.28
C ARG A 129 10.87 22.74 -0.70
N ARG A 130 11.07 23.97 -0.24
CA ARG A 130 11.55 25.12 -1.04
C ARG A 130 13.06 25.25 -0.95
N ILE A 131 13.76 24.36 -1.66
CA ILE A 131 15.23 24.29 -1.57
C ILE A 131 15.93 25.55 -2.08
N GLN A 132 15.40 26.22 -3.10
CA GLN A 132 16.08 27.36 -3.72
C GLN A 132 16.13 28.55 -2.75
N GLU A 133 15.01 28.89 -2.13
CA GLU A 133 14.92 29.89 -1.07
C GLU A 133 15.77 29.48 0.15
N GLY A 134 15.79 28.20 0.49
CA GLY A 134 16.67 27.63 1.51
C GLY A 134 18.17 27.87 1.25
N LYS A 135 18.63 27.64 0.01
CA LYS A 135 20.02 27.89 -0.41
C LYS A 135 20.39 29.37 -0.36
N GLN A 136 19.47 30.27 -0.71
CA GLN A 136 19.68 31.71 -0.56
C GLN A 136 19.86 32.11 0.91
N CYS A 137 19.03 31.56 1.80
CA CYS A 137 19.17 31.77 3.24
C CYS A 137 20.50 31.22 3.78
N HIS A 138 20.92 30.03 3.33
CA HIS A 138 22.22 29.46 3.69
C HIS A 138 23.39 30.38 3.27
N GLY A 139 23.37 30.91 2.05
CA GLY A 139 24.39 31.87 1.59
C GLY A 139 24.47 33.14 2.45
N TYR A 140 23.31 33.67 2.88
CA TYR A 140 23.27 34.81 3.80
C TYR A 140 23.84 34.45 5.19
N LEU A 141 23.43 33.30 5.74
CA LEU A 141 23.91 32.81 7.04
C LEU A 141 25.42 32.62 7.07
N PHE A 142 26.00 32.13 5.96
CA PHE A 142 27.44 32.00 5.79
C PHE A 142 28.12 33.38 5.81
N LYS A 143 27.62 34.34 5.03
CA LYS A 143 28.19 35.71 4.96
C LYS A 143 28.07 36.48 6.28
N SER A 144 27.01 36.25 7.05
CA SER A 144 26.74 36.94 8.31
C SER A 144 27.38 36.29 9.54
N GLY A 145 28.00 35.12 9.41
CA GLY A 145 28.62 34.38 10.51
C GLY A 145 27.64 33.71 11.48
N LEU A 146 26.33 33.78 11.21
CA LEU A 146 25.29 33.19 12.06
C LEU A 146 25.26 31.65 12.02
N LEU A 147 25.99 31.03 11.08
CA LEU A 147 26.11 29.58 10.92
C LEU A 147 26.69 28.87 12.16
N LEU A 148 27.50 29.58 12.96
CA LEU A 148 28.13 29.03 14.17
C LEU A 148 27.13 28.80 15.32
N HIS A 149 25.92 29.36 15.23
CA HIS A 149 24.87 29.09 16.20
C HIS A 149 24.26 27.70 15.97
N GLN A 150 24.34 26.84 16.99
CA GLN A 150 23.92 25.43 16.92
C GLN A 150 22.48 25.24 16.41
N TYR A 151 21.53 26.06 16.85
CA TYR A 151 20.13 25.94 16.43
C TYR A 151 19.90 26.40 14.97
N VAL A 152 20.73 27.29 14.43
CA VAL A 152 20.71 27.67 13.00
C VAL A 152 21.28 26.53 12.16
N LYS A 153 22.40 25.95 12.60
CA LYS A 153 22.99 24.75 11.98
C LYS A 153 21.98 23.59 11.94
N ASN A 154 21.34 23.27 13.06
CA ASN A 154 20.33 22.22 13.14
C ASN A 154 19.15 22.47 12.17
N ALA A 155 18.70 23.73 12.05
CA ALA A 155 17.65 24.11 11.12
C ALA A 155 18.08 23.97 9.64
N LEU A 156 19.34 24.26 9.32
CA LEU A 156 19.90 24.04 7.98
C LEU A 156 20.02 22.56 7.64
N VAL A 157 20.55 21.75 8.55
CA VAL A 157 20.64 20.29 8.38
C VAL A 157 19.24 19.73 8.16
N HIS A 158 18.26 20.09 9.00
CA HIS A 158 16.87 19.67 8.84
C HIS A 158 16.27 20.10 7.49
N LEU A 159 16.53 21.33 7.03
CA LEU A 159 16.10 21.82 5.71
C LEU A 159 16.64 20.96 4.58
N TYR A 160 17.95 20.74 4.54
CA TYR A 160 18.58 19.98 3.46
C TYR A 160 18.15 18.52 3.48
N SER A 161 18.06 17.91 4.67
CA SER A 161 17.50 16.58 4.89
C SER A 161 16.07 16.45 4.35
N ARG A 162 15.15 17.34 4.75
CA ARG A 162 13.73 17.29 4.32
C ARG A 162 13.52 17.58 2.83
N CYS A 163 14.45 18.28 2.21
CA CYS A 163 14.46 18.51 0.77
C CYS A 163 15.22 17.43 -0.02
N PHE A 164 15.63 16.33 0.62
CA PHE A 164 16.41 15.23 0.01
C PHE A 164 17.76 15.67 -0.61
N HIS A 165 18.34 16.77 -0.12
CA HIS A 165 19.66 17.26 -0.51
C HIS A 165 20.72 16.84 0.51
N VAL A 166 20.90 15.53 0.65
CA VAL A 166 21.69 14.94 1.73
C VAL A 166 23.17 15.33 1.68
N GLU A 167 23.76 15.47 0.50
CA GLU A 167 25.16 15.91 0.34
C GLU A 167 25.41 17.28 1.01
N SER A 168 24.49 18.24 0.83
CA SER A 168 24.59 19.55 1.47
C SER A 168 24.42 19.46 2.98
N ALA A 169 23.58 18.55 3.48
CA ALA A 169 23.44 18.31 4.90
C ALA A 169 24.72 17.71 5.52
N LEU A 170 25.31 16.71 4.84
CA LEU A 170 26.57 16.09 5.23
C LEU A 170 27.72 17.09 5.26
N GLN A 171 27.83 17.94 4.23
CA GLN A 171 28.84 19.00 4.17
C GLN A 171 28.75 19.95 5.38
N ILE A 172 27.55 20.30 5.83
CA ILE A 172 27.36 21.16 7.03
C ILE A 172 27.81 20.42 8.29
N LEU A 173 27.52 19.12 8.39
CA LEU A 173 27.92 18.29 9.53
C LEU A 173 29.46 18.10 9.60
N GLU A 174 30.14 18.12 8.45
CA GLU A 174 31.60 18.06 8.36
C GLU A 174 32.30 19.39 8.62
N THR A 175 31.75 20.49 8.12
CA THR A 175 32.41 21.79 8.11
C THR A 175 32.12 22.64 9.35
N VAL A 176 31.00 22.41 10.05
CA VAL A 176 30.57 23.23 11.19
C VAL A 176 30.71 22.43 12.49
N PRO A 177 31.50 22.89 13.48
CA PRO A 177 31.69 22.16 14.74
C PRO A 177 30.41 22.09 15.59
N GLY A 178 30.40 21.24 16.63
CA GLY A 178 29.29 21.11 17.57
C GLY A 178 28.10 20.32 17.01
N ASN A 179 28.34 19.07 16.57
CA ASN A 179 27.25 18.17 16.19
C ASN A 179 26.55 17.64 17.44
N ASP A 180 25.23 17.57 17.39
CA ASP A 180 24.39 16.97 18.42
C ASP A 180 23.55 15.83 17.84
N VAL A 181 22.90 15.05 18.71
CA VAL A 181 22.08 13.90 18.30
C VAL A 181 20.97 14.31 17.34
N PHE A 182 20.44 15.53 17.46
CA PHE A 182 19.41 16.05 16.56
C PHE A 182 19.91 16.26 15.13
N SER A 183 21.10 16.84 14.96
CA SER A 183 21.76 17.01 13.66
C SER A 183 21.92 15.66 12.96
N TYR A 184 22.43 14.66 13.69
CA TYR A 184 22.60 13.30 13.20
C TYR A 184 21.27 12.63 12.85
N ASN A 185 20.29 12.67 13.75
CA ASN A 185 18.97 12.09 13.53
C ASN A 185 18.25 12.68 12.31
N SER A 186 18.42 13.99 12.07
CA SER A 186 17.84 14.66 10.90
C SER A 186 18.43 14.15 9.58
N ILE A 187 19.73 13.83 9.54
CA ILE A 187 20.37 13.25 8.35
C ILE A 187 20.04 11.77 8.22
N LEU A 188 20.13 11.00 9.32
CA LEU A 188 19.79 9.58 9.33
C LEU A 188 18.35 9.35 8.84
N SER A 189 17.39 10.13 9.34
CA SER A 189 15.99 10.03 8.89
C SER A 189 15.86 10.26 7.38
N ALA A 190 16.53 11.29 6.84
CA ALA A 190 16.51 11.57 5.41
C ALA A 190 17.23 10.51 4.57
N LEU A 191 18.35 9.98 5.05
CA LEU A 191 19.10 8.90 4.39
C LEU A 191 18.30 7.58 4.35
N VAL A 192 17.59 7.26 5.42
CA VAL A 192 16.70 6.11 5.52
C VAL A 192 15.48 6.30 4.60
N GLU A 193 14.91 7.51 4.54
CA GLU A 193 13.85 7.82 3.58
C GLU A 193 14.33 7.78 2.11
N SER A 194 15.59 8.14 1.83
CA SER A 194 16.16 8.16 0.48
C SER A 194 16.80 6.84 0.04
N GLY A 195 16.94 5.85 0.92
CA GLY A 195 17.55 4.55 0.63
C GLY A 195 19.07 4.55 0.43
N CYS A 196 19.77 5.61 0.85
CA CYS A 196 21.21 5.79 0.63
C CYS A 196 22.06 5.07 1.70
N ARG A 197 22.12 3.73 1.65
CA ARG A 197 22.78 2.87 2.67
C ARG A 197 24.22 3.27 3.01
N GLY A 198 25.08 3.46 2.01
CA GLY A 198 26.51 3.67 2.22
C GLY A 198 26.85 4.94 3.02
N GLU A 199 25.98 5.95 2.95
CA GLU A 199 26.14 7.18 3.74
C GLU A 199 25.66 7.01 5.18
N VAL A 200 24.69 6.12 5.45
CA VAL A 200 24.21 5.85 6.82
C VAL A 200 25.33 5.31 7.69
N GLU A 201 26.10 4.32 7.19
CA GLU A 201 27.21 3.73 7.93
C GLU A 201 28.28 4.77 8.29
N LYS A 202 28.58 5.71 7.37
CA LYS A 202 29.52 6.82 7.64
C LYS A 202 29.03 7.73 8.76
N VAL A 203 27.75 8.11 8.72
CA VAL A 203 27.15 8.98 9.74
C VAL A 203 27.16 8.29 11.11
N LEU A 204 26.85 6.99 11.17
CA LEU A 204 26.88 6.23 12.42
C LEU A 204 28.29 6.08 13.00
N ASN A 205 29.27 5.74 12.16
CA ASN A 205 30.67 5.65 12.60
C ASN A 205 31.13 7.00 13.18
N LYS A 206 30.76 8.11 12.54
CA LYS A 206 31.05 9.44 13.06
C LYS A 206 30.36 9.73 14.40
N MET A 207 29.10 9.33 14.58
CA MET A 207 28.43 9.44 15.89
C MET A 207 29.16 8.65 16.98
N VAL A 208 29.69 7.47 16.65
CA VAL A 208 30.47 6.63 17.57
C VAL A 208 31.82 7.27 17.89
N ASP A 209 32.53 7.78 16.88
CA ASP A 209 33.83 8.45 17.03
C ASP A 209 33.72 9.73 17.88
N GLU A 210 32.65 10.51 17.66
CA GLU A 210 32.32 11.71 18.44
C GLU A 210 31.66 11.38 19.80
N ARG A 211 31.46 10.09 20.11
CA ARG A 211 30.86 9.59 21.37
C ARG A 211 29.48 10.17 21.67
N VAL A 212 28.68 10.38 20.63
CA VAL A 212 27.30 10.87 20.76
C VAL A 212 26.40 9.73 21.22
N SER A 213 25.70 9.94 22.34
CA SER A 213 24.74 8.96 22.87
C SER A 213 23.49 8.89 21.99
N TRP A 214 23.07 7.67 21.66
CA TRP A 214 21.87 7.43 20.87
C TRP A 214 20.61 7.62 21.71
N ASP A 215 19.64 8.34 21.16
CA ASP A 215 18.32 8.49 21.75
C ASP A 215 17.28 7.59 21.06
N GLY A 216 16.03 7.62 21.53
CA GLY A 216 14.96 6.82 20.94
C GLY A 216 14.75 7.09 19.44
N VAL A 217 14.97 8.33 18.98
CA VAL A 217 14.83 8.70 17.56
C VAL A 217 15.95 8.08 16.72
N THR A 218 17.18 8.01 17.24
CA THR A 218 18.28 7.30 16.59
C THR A 218 17.95 5.81 16.44
N TYR A 219 17.49 5.15 17.51
CA TYR A 219 17.12 3.73 17.46
C TYR A 219 15.97 3.46 16.49
N VAL A 220 14.92 4.28 16.49
CA VAL A 220 13.81 4.18 15.53
C VAL A 220 14.32 4.30 14.09
N SER A 221 15.16 5.28 13.79
CA SER A 221 15.73 5.46 12.45
C SER A 221 16.52 4.22 12.00
N MET A 222 17.30 3.64 12.92
CA MET A 222 18.12 2.46 12.63
C MET A 222 17.32 1.17 12.49
N LEU A 223 16.30 0.98 13.32
CA LEU A 223 15.38 -0.16 13.20
C LEU A 223 14.57 -0.05 11.89
N CYS A 224 14.10 1.14 11.53
CA CYS A 224 13.46 1.41 10.24
C CYS A 224 14.37 1.04 9.06
N LEU A 225 15.66 1.41 9.11
CA LEU A 225 16.63 1.01 8.09
C LEU A 225 16.70 -0.51 7.98
N CYS A 226 16.89 -1.21 9.10
CA CYS A 226 16.96 -2.68 9.14
C CYS A 226 15.72 -3.31 8.53
N ALA A 227 14.55 -2.75 8.86
CA ALA A 227 13.26 -3.19 8.35
C ALA A 227 13.13 -2.98 6.82
N GLN A 228 13.65 -1.87 6.29
CA GLN A 228 13.65 -1.57 4.85
C GLN A 228 14.59 -2.50 4.06
N ILE A 229 15.81 -2.72 4.56
CA ILE A 229 16.81 -3.58 3.88
C ILE A 229 16.62 -5.07 4.21
N ARG A 230 15.75 -5.39 5.16
CA ARG A 230 15.49 -6.74 5.69
C ARG A 230 16.75 -7.44 6.21
N ASP A 231 17.63 -6.67 6.85
CA ASP A 231 18.86 -7.18 7.47
C ASP A 231 18.61 -7.48 8.95
N LEU A 232 18.23 -8.73 9.21
CA LEU A 232 17.95 -9.21 10.56
C LEU A 232 19.19 -9.14 11.46
N GLN A 233 20.39 -9.38 10.92
CA GLN A 233 21.61 -9.44 11.71
C GLN A 233 21.96 -8.06 12.27
N LEU A 234 21.86 -7.02 11.45
CA LEU A 234 22.03 -5.64 11.89
C LEU A 234 20.93 -5.26 12.91
N GLY A 235 19.68 -5.65 12.64
CA GLY A 235 18.56 -5.45 13.56
C GLY A 235 18.80 -6.04 14.94
N LEU A 236 19.34 -7.26 15.02
CA LEU A 236 19.70 -7.93 16.28
C LEU A 236 20.82 -7.20 17.04
N GLN A 237 21.81 -6.65 16.34
CA GLN A 237 22.88 -5.87 16.97
C GLN A 237 22.34 -4.59 17.59
N ILE A 238 21.50 -3.86 16.86
CA ILE A 238 20.84 -2.63 17.34
C ILE A 238 19.91 -2.94 18.51
N HIS A 239 19.13 -4.01 18.43
CA HIS A 239 18.27 -4.45 19.53
C HIS A 239 19.08 -4.82 20.78
N ALA A 240 20.18 -5.56 20.65
CA ALA A 240 21.06 -5.88 21.79
C ALA A 240 21.66 -4.63 22.45
N GLN A 241 21.95 -3.58 21.66
CA GLN A 241 22.39 -2.29 22.18
C GLN A 241 21.25 -1.54 22.88
N LEU A 242 20.05 -1.54 22.28
CA LEU A 242 18.84 -0.95 22.85
C LEU A 242 18.49 -1.56 24.22
N MET A 243 18.67 -2.88 24.39
CA MET A 243 18.46 -3.54 25.68
C MET A 243 19.33 -2.99 26.81
N LYS A 244 20.50 -2.42 26.48
CA LYS A 244 21.43 -1.84 27.48
C LYS A 244 21.04 -0.43 27.91
N THR A 245 20.21 0.28 27.15
CA THR A 245 19.85 1.69 27.43
C THR A 245 18.58 1.84 28.24
N GLY A 246 17.79 0.78 28.41
CA GLY A 246 16.48 0.81 29.09
C GLY A 246 15.37 1.49 28.27
N LEU A 247 15.67 1.96 27.06
CA LEU A 247 14.69 2.55 26.12
C LEU A 247 13.76 1.50 25.50
N VAL A 248 13.98 0.22 25.77
CA VAL A 248 13.11 -0.88 25.33
C VAL A 248 11.70 -0.70 25.83
N PHE A 249 11.43 0.01 26.91
CA PHE A 249 10.05 0.20 27.39
C PHE A 249 9.30 1.34 26.69
N ASP A 250 9.96 2.09 25.79
CA ASP A 250 9.30 3.13 25.02
C ASP A 250 8.41 2.52 23.93
N VAL A 251 7.12 2.86 23.95
CA VAL A 251 6.11 2.28 23.05
C VAL A 251 6.41 2.60 21.58
N PHE A 252 7.00 3.76 21.27
CA PHE A 252 7.37 4.09 19.89
C PHE A 252 8.54 3.23 19.43
N VAL A 253 9.56 3.06 20.27
CA VAL A 253 10.72 2.21 19.94
C VAL A 253 10.31 0.75 19.79
N ILE A 254 9.48 0.20 20.70
CA ILE A 254 8.97 -1.18 20.57
C ILE A 254 8.15 -1.35 19.30
N SER A 255 7.28 -0.39 18.96
CA SER A 255 6.46 -0.51 17.75
C SER A 255 7.32 -0.59 16.49
N THR A 256 8.42 0.16 16.42
CA THR A 256 9.41 0.05 15.34
C THR A 256 10.21 -1.25 15.39
N LEU A 257 10.52 -1.76 16.58
CA LEU A 257 11.20 -3.05 16.74
C LEU A 257 10.31 -4.22 16.24
N ILE A 258 9.00 -4.16 16.53
CA ILE A 258 7.99 -5.11 16.03
C ILE A 258 7.93 -5.05 14.49
N ASP A 259 7.89 -3.85 13.89
CA ASP A 259 7.91 -3.68 12.42
C ASP A 259 9.20 -4.25 11.81
N MET A 260 10.36 -4.01 12.44
CA MET A 260 11.64 -4.56 12.00
C MET A 260 11.62 -6.09 11.98
N TYR A 261 11.23 -6.72 13.08
CA TYR A 261 11.12 -8.18 13.13
C TYR A 261 10.09 -8.71 12.13
N GLY A 262 8.94 -8.04 11.98
CA GLY A 262 7.92 -8.38 11.00
C GLY A 262 8.45 -8.39 9.57
N LYS A 263 9.14 -7.33 9.13
CA LYS A 263 9.72 -7.24 7.77
C LYS A 263 10.91 -8.18 7.55
N CYS A 264 11.59 -8.59 8.60
CA CYS A 264 12.64 -9.61 8.58
C CYS A 264 12.10 -11.06 8.70
N CYS A 265 10.78 -11.25 8.59
CA CYS A 265 10.09 -12.54 8.67
C CYS A 265 10.19 -13.27 10.02
N GLU A 266 10.46 -12.54 11.11
CA GLU A 266 10.65 -13.05 12.47
C GLU A 266 9.44 -12.71 13.36
N VAL A 267 8.25 -13.12 12.92
CA VAL A 267 6.97 -12.75 13.55
C VAL A 267 6.87 -13.21 15.00
N LEU A 268 7.47 -14.34 15.36
CA LEU A 268 7.47 -14.84 16.75
C LEU A 268 8.23 -13.92 17.70
N ASN A 269 9.35 -13.34 17.25
CA ASN A 269 10.11 -12.36 18.03
C ASN A 269 9.32 -11.06 18.17
N ALA A 270 8.70 -10.60 17.07
CA ALA A 270 7.78 -9.45 17.10
C ALA A 270 6.64 -9.67 18.12
N ARG A 271 6.06 -10.88 18.12
CA ARG A 271 4.98 -11.28 19.03
C ARG A 271 5.41 -11.25 20.49
N LYS A 272 6.59 -11.79 20.80
CA LYS A 272 7.12 -11.80 22.17
C LYS A 272 7.24 -10.37 22.73
N HIS A 273 7.85 -9.46 21.98
CA HIS A 273 7.98 -8.07 22.41
C HIS A 273 6.64 -7.34 22.54
N PHE A 274 5.69 -7.66 21.67
CA PHE A 274 4.33 -7.15 21.80
C PHE A 274 3.63 -7.66 23.07
N ASP A 275 3.81 -8.93 23.42
CA ASP A 275 3.22 -9.53 24.61
C ASP A 275 3.81 -8.95 25.91
N ASP A 276 5.11 -8.61 25.91
CA ASP A 276 5.81 -8.02 27.04
C ASP A 276 5.40 -6.55 27.35
N LEU A 277 4.67 -5.88 26.44
CA LEU A 277 4.13 -4.53 26.67
C LEU A 277 3.03 -4.53 27.74
N GLN A 278 3.20 -3.71 28.78
CA GLN A 278 2.18 -3.51 29.83
C GLN A 278 1.00 -2.65 29.38
N ASP A 279 1.26 -1.61 28.58
CA ASP A 279 0.24 -0.72 28.01
C ASP A 279 0.40 -0.66 26.49
N ARG A 280 -0.57 -1.23 25.78
CA ARG A 280 -0.53 -1.41 24.32
C ARG A 280 -1.47 -0.41 23.68
N ASN A 281 -0.90 0.64 23.08
CA ASN A 281 -1.69 1.58 22.30
C ASN A 281 -2.00 1.05 20.89
N VAL A 282 -2.84 1.79 20.16
CA VAL A 282 -3.25 1.47 18.78
C VAL A 282 -2.07 1.30 17.81
N VAL A 283 -0.93 1.97 18.06
CA VAL A 283 0.27 1.87 17.21
C VAL A 283 0.93 0.51 17.36
N ALA A 284 1.14 0.04 18.60
CA ALA A 284 1.69 -1.29 18.86
C ALA A 284 0.79 -2.41 18.31
N TRP A 285 -0.53 -2.28 18.50
CA TRP A 285 -1.51 -3.21 17.92
C TRP A 285 -1.45 -3.24 16.40
N THR A 286 -1.40 -2.07 15.75
CA THR A 286 -1.33 -1.99 14.29
C THR A 286 0.00 -2.55 13.77
N ALA A 287 1.11 -2.35 14.48
CA ALA A 287 2.41 -2.90 14.13
C ALA A 287 2.41 -4.44 14.15
N ILE A 288 1.89 -5.07 15.22
CA ILE A 288 1.83 -6.54 15.28
C ILE A 288 0.87 -7.13 14.25
N LEU A 289 -0.28 -6.49 14.03
CA LEU A 289 -1.23 -6.91 12.98
C LEU A 289 -0.59 -6.82 11.58
N THR A 290 0.17 -5.76 11.32
CA THR A 290 0.90 -5.57 10.05
C THR A 290 1.97 -6.64 9.87
N ALA A 291 2.72 -6.97 10.92
CA ALA A 291 3.74 -8.02 10.90
C ALA A 291 3.14 -9.39 10.55
N TYR A 292 1.99 -9.74 11.14
CA TYR A 292 1.27 -10.98 10.82
C TYR A 292 0.75 -10.98 9.37
N LEU A 293 0.11 -9.88 8.93
CA LEU A 293 -0.40 -9.73 7.56
C LEU A 293 0.71 -9.91 6.51
N GLN A 294 1.85 -9.24 6.68
CA GLN A 294 2.96 -9.26 5.72
C GLN A 294 3.61 -10.65 5.59
N ASN A 295 3.47 -11.49 6.61
CA ASN A 295 4.02 -12.84 6.66
C ASN A 295 3.00 -13.94 6.32
N GLY A 296 1.79 -13.56 5.86
CA GLY A 296 0.78 -14.51 5.38
C GLY A 296 -0.13 -15.12 6.45
N TYR A 297 0.01 -14.70 7.72
CA TYR A 297 -0.81 -15.17 8.84
C TYR A 297 -2.14 -14.38 8.91
N PHE A 298 -2.96 -14.51 7.86
CA PHE A 298 -4.14 -13.67 7.66
C PHE A 298 -5.25 -13.97 8.67
N GLU A 299 -5.49 -15.24 9.01
CA GLU A 299 -6.51 -15.63 9.99
C GLU A 299 -6.14 -15.14 11.39
N GLU A 300 -4.87 -15.33 11.77
CA GLU A 300 -4.32 -14.85 13.03
C GLU A 300 -4.39 -13.33 13.12
N THR A 301 -4.20 -12.61 12.01
CA THR A 301 -4.39 -11.15 11.96
C THR A 301 -5.82 -10.77 12.39
N LEU A 302 -6.85 -11.46 11.88
CA LEU A 302 -8.24 -11.20 12.26
C LEU A 302 -8.53 -11.65 13.71
N ASN A 303 -7.93 -12.73 14.19
CA ASN A 303 -8.05 -13.17 15.58
C ASN A 303 -7.40 -12.20 16.57
N LEU A 304 -6.26 -11.60 16.20
CA LEU A 304 -5.60 -10.57 17.01
C LEU A 304 -6.41 -9.29 17.12
N PHE A 305 -7.17 -8.95 16.08
CA PHE A 305 -8.09 -7.83 16.15
C PHE A 305 -9.20 -8.06 17.17
N THR A 306 -9.78 -9.27 17.23
CA THR A 306 -10.74 -9.61 18.30
C THR A 306 -10.15 -9.39 19.69
N ARG A 307 -8.87 -9.71 19.90
CA ARG A 307 -8.17 -9.42 21.17
C ARG A 307 -7.97 -7.93 21.43
N MET A 308 -7.60 -7.16 20.42
CA MET A 308 -7.49 -5.70 20.50
C MET A 308 -8.78 -5.07 21.01
N GLU A 309 -9.93 -5.56 20.53
CA GLU A 309 -11.25 -5.07 20.94
C GLU A 309 -11.62 -5.49 22.37
N LEU A 310 -11.25 -6.71 22.78
CA LEU A 310 -11.45 -7.16 24.17
C LEU A 310 -10.60 -6.35 25.16
N GLU A 311 -9.45 -5.85 24.74
CA GLU A 311 -8.59 -4.94 25.51
C GLU A 311 -8.99 -3.45 25.33
N ASP A 312 -10.21 -3.17 24.84
CA ASP A 312 -10.84 -1.85 24.67
C ASP A 312 -10.00 -0.81 23.88
N THR A 313 -9.06 -1.29 23.05
CA THR A 313 -8.25 -0.42 22.21
C THR A 313 -8.94 -0.16 20.89
N HIS A 314 -9.21 1.10 20.58
CA HIS A 314 -9.95 1.47 19.38
C HIS A 314 -9.05 1.43 18.13
N PRO A 315 -9.52 0.82 17.01
CA PRO A 315 -8.78 0.79 15.76
C PRO A 315 -8.71 2.17 15.10
N ASN A 316 -7.64 2.40 14.34
CA ASN A 316 -7.48 3.57 13.48
C ASN A 316 -7.57 3.19 11.98
N GLU A 317 -7.39 4.17 11.11
CA GLU A 317 -7.45 3.99 9.65
C GLU A 317 -6.41 2.98 9.13
N PHE A 318 -5.24 2.89 9.76
CA PHE A 318 -4.19 1.93 9.41
C PHE A 318 -4.56 0.52 9.87
N THR A 319 -5.15 0.38 11.07
CA THR A 319 -5.66 -0.90 11.57
C THR A 319 -6.69 -1.47 10.60
N PHE A 320 -7.68 -0.67 10.17
CA PHE A 320 -8.69 -1.12 9.21
C PHE A 320 -8.10 -1.51 7.85
N ALA A 321 -7.12 -0.76 7.35
CA ALA A 321 -6.45 -1.11 6.10
C ALA A 321 -5.76 -2.49 6.19
N VAL A 322 -5.12 -2.81 7.32
CA VAL A 322 -4.50 -4.13 7.57
C VAL A 322 -5.56 -5.24 7.56
N LEU A 323 -6.67 -5.05 8.29
CA LEU A 323 -7.73 -6.06 8.40
C LEU A 323 -8.44 -6.33 7.07
N LEU A 324 -8.73 -5.28 6.31
CA LEU A 324 -9.32 -5.41 4.99
C LEU A 324 -8.39 -6.14 4.01
N ASN A 325 -7.08 -5.89 4.09
CA ASN A 325 -6.10 -6.63 3.29
C ASN A 325 -5.97 -8.10 3.73
N ALA A 326 -6.10 -8.41 5.03
CA ALA A 326 -6.20 -9.80 5.48
C ALA A 326 -7.44 -10.48 4.88
N CYS A 327 -8.60 -9.83 4.93
CA CYS A 327 -9.83 -10.32 4.30
C CYS A 327 -9.66 -10.52 2.80
N ALA A 328 -8.99 -9.59 2.11
CA ALA A 328 -8.73 -9.67 0.67
C ALA A 328 -7.92 -10.92 0.29
N ASN A 329 -6.95 -11.31 1.12
CA ASN A 329 -6.12 -12.49 0.88
C ASN A 329 -6.85 -13.80 1.24
N LEU A 330 -7.68 -13.78 2.28
CA LEU A 330 -8.56 -14.89 2.66
C LEU A 330 -9.81 -15.02 1.78
N VAL A 331 -10.12 -14.02 0.95
CA VAL A 331 -11.38 -13.94 0.18
C VAL A 331 -12.62 -13.88 1.10
N ALA A 332 -12.44 -13.36 2.32
CA ALA A 332 -13.44 -13.37 3.38
C ALA A 332 -14.45 -12.22 3.21
N LEU A 333 -15.31 -12.31 2.19
CA LEU A 333 -16.26 -11.24 1.82
C LEU A 333 -17.19 -10.84 2.97
N THR A 334 -17.74 -11.82 3.71
CA THR A 334 -18.70 -11.56 4.80
C THR A 334 -18.07 -10.80 5.96
N TYR A 335 -16.84 -11.16 6.33
CA TYR A 335 -16.07 -10.44 7.35
C TYR A 335 -15.68 -9.05 6.85
N GLY A 336 -15.28 -8.92 5.58
CA GLY A 336 -15.03 -7.65 4.92
C GLY A 336 -16.23 -6.70 4.94
N ASP A 337 -17.44 -7.21 4.69
CA ASP A 337 -18.69 -6.44 4.78
C ASP A 337 -18.96 -5.96 6.22
N ALA A 338 -18.73 -6.81 7.22
CA ALA A 338 -18.86 -6.43 8.63
C ALA A 338 -17.88 -5.31 9.02
N LEU A 339 -16.61 -5.42 8.59
CA LEU A 339 -15.60 -4.38 8.77
C LEU A 339 -15.98 -3.08 8.07
N HIS A 340 -16.49 -3.16 6.83
CA HIS A 340 -16.94 -1.99 6.09
C HIS A 340 -18.09 -1.26 6.82
N GLY A 341 -19.07 -2.01 7.35
CA GLY A 341 -20.12 -1.44 8.20
C GLY A 341 -19.57 -0.75 9.46
N ARG A 342 -18.52 -1.31 10.07
CA ARG A 342 -17.84 -0.71 11.23
C ARG A 342 -17.08 0.57 10.88
N ILE A 343 -16.37 0.57 9.76
CA ILE A 343 -15.67 1.75 9.19
C ILE A 343 -16.65 2.91 8.99
N MET A 344 -17.85 2.62 8.46
CA MET A 344 -18.89 3.63 8.28
C MET A 344 -19.38 4.21 9.61
N LYS A 345 -19.64 3.35 10.61
CA LYS A 345 -20.10 3.77 11.94
C LYS A 345 -19.08 4.61 12.70
N LEU A 346 -17.79 4.28 12.57
CA LEU A 346 -16.71 4.98 13.26
C LEU A 346 -16.20 6.22 12.50
N GLY A 347 -16.75 6.53 11.32
CA GLY A 347 -16.42 7.74 10.56
C GLY A 347 -15.16 7.66 9.70
N PHE A 348 -14.59 6.46 9.47
CA PHE A 348 -13.35 6.29 8.71
C PHE A 348 -13.54 6.28 7.18
N LYS A 349 -14.77 6.41 6.68
CA LYS A 349 -15.11 6.28 5.25
C LYS A 349 -14.37 7.22 4.29
N ASN A 350 -13.93 8.38 4.76
CA ASN A 350 -13.27 9.39 3.93
C ASN A 350 -11.73 9.27 3.97
N HIS A 351 -11.17 8.33 4.74
CA HIS A 351 -9.73 8.10 4.77
C HIS A 351 -9.30 7.35 3.51
N LEU A 352 -8.40 7.95 2.73
CA LEU A 352 -7.89 7.42 1.46
C LEU A 352 -7.35 5.98 1.61
N ILE A 353 -6.57 5.71 2.66
CA ILE A 353 -5.98 4.39 2.91
C ILE A 353 -7.05 3.31 3.14
N VAL A 354 -8.15 3.66 3.79
CA VAL A 354 -9.27 2.75 4.04
C VAL A 354 -10.05 2.51 2.75
N GLY A 355 -10.30 3.57 1.97
CA GLY A 355 -10.91 3.46 0.64
C GLY A 355 -10.12 2.52 -0.28
N ASN A 356 -8.80 2.71 -0.37
CA ASN A 356 -7.90 1.84 -1.15
C ASN A 356 -7.98 0.38 -0.69
N ALA A 357 -7.97 0.14 0.62
CA ALA A 357 -8.07 -1.22 1.17
C ALA A 357 -9.45 -1.86 0.92
N LEU A 358 -10.54 -1.09 0.96
CA LEU A 358 -11.90 -1.56 0.65
C LEU A 358 -12.04 -1.94 -0.83
N VAL A 359 -11.53 -1.12 -1.76
CA VAL A 359 -11.50 -1.43 -3.20
C VAL A 359 -10.76 -2.75 -3.43
N ASN A 360 -9.56 -2.90 -2.87
CA ASN A 360 -8.78 -4.14 -2.98
C ASN A 360 -9.51 -5.35 -2.37
N MET A 361 -10.12 -5.19 -1.18
CA MET A 361 -10.84 -6.25 -0.49
C MET A 361 -12.02 -6.76 -1.31
N TYR A 362 -12.87 -5.85 -1.81
CA TYR A 362 -14.04 -6.24 -2.61
C TYR A 362 -13.64 -6.86 -3.94
N SER A 363 -12.63 -6.31 -4.62
CA SER A 363 -12.12 -6.89 -5.87
C SER A 363 -11.58 -8.30 -5.64
N LYS A 364 -10.66 -8.50 -4.70
CA LYS A 364 -10.08 -9.82 -4.41
C LYS A 364 -11.06 -10.82 -3.78
N SER A 365 -12.21 -10.35 -3.28
CA SER A 365 -13.29 -11.19 -2.75
C SER A 365 -14.38 -11.52 -3.78
N GLY A 366 -14.17 -11.18 -5.06
CA GLY A 366 -15.08 -11.53 -6.14
C GLY A 366 -16.34 -10.66 -6.23
N ASN A 367 -16.34 -9.47 -5.63
CA ASN A 367 -17.44 -8.50 -5.71
C ASN A 367 -16.96 -7.18 -6.33
N ILE A 368 -16.77 -7.19 -7.66
CA ILE A 368 -16.25 -6.02 -8.39
C ILE A 368 -17.21 -4.84 -8.39
N ASP A 369 -18.52 -5.08 -8.28
CA ASP A 369 -19.54 -4.03 -8.23
C ASP A 369 -19.41 -3.22 -6.94
N SER A 370 -19.28 -3.88 -5.78
CA SER A 370 -19.00 -3.20 -4.52
C SER A 370 -17.65 -2.48 -4.53
N SER A 371 -16.63 -3.07 -5.18
CA SER A 371 -15.33 -2.42 -5.37
C SER A 371 -15.46 -1.09 -6.14
N TYR A 372 -16.18 -1.11 -7.26
CA TYR A 372 -16.44 0.10 -8.06
C TYR A 372 -17.32 1.11 -7.32
N SER A 373 -18.30 0.64 -6.54
CA SER A 373 -19.13 1.50 -5.70
C SER A 373 -18.29 2.24 -4.64
N VAL A 374 -17.35 1.56 -3.97
CA VAL A 374 -16.44 2.24 -3.05
C VAL A 374 -15.56 3.24 -3.82
N PHE A 375 -14.92 2.79 -4.89
CA PHE A 375 -14.07 3.61 -5.75
C PHE A 375 -14.77 4.90 -6.19
N SER A 376 -15.95 4.79 -6.82
CA SER A 376 -16.70 5.95 -7.33
C SER A 376 -17.06 6.95 -6.24
N ASN A 377 -17.42 6.47 -5.04
CA ASN A 377 -17.79 7.31 -3.90
C ASN A 377 -16.61 7.97 -3.16
N MET A 378 -15.36 7.63 -3.47
CA MET A 378 -14.19 8.27 -2.85
C MET A 378 -14.02 9.72 -3.33
N ILE A 379 -13.89 10.67 -2.39
CA ILE A 379 -13.72 12.10 -2.66
C ILE A 379 -12.37 12.38 -3.35
N PHE A 380 -11.31 11.76 -2.83
CA PHE A 380 -9.96 11.85 -3.36
C PHE A 380 -9.52 10.45 -3.79
N LYS A 381 -8.84 10.37 -4.93
CA LYS A 381 -8.32 9.13 -5.51
C LYS A 381 -6.88 9.38 -5.89
N ASP A 382 -5.97 8.58 -5.35
CA ASP A 382 -4.57 8.62 -5.75
C ASP A 382 -4.29 7.55 -6.80
N VAL A 383 -3.06 7.54 -7.32
CA VAL A 383 -2.55 6.49 -8.22
C VAL A 383 -2.83 5.08 -7.69
N ILE A 384 -2.78 4.86 -6.37
CA ILE A 384 -3.04 3.55 -5.77
C ILE A 384 -4.52 3.19 -5.91
N THR A 385 -5.44 4.14 -5.68
CA THR A 385 -6.89 3.97 -5.88
C THR A 385 -7.21 3.54 -7.31
N TRP A 386 -6.67 4.26 -8.29
CA TRP A 386 -6.87 3.98 -9.72
C TRP A 386 -6.30 2.61 -10.11
N ASN A 387 -5.07 2.32 -9.69
CA ASN A 387 -4.42 1.05 -9.97
C ASN A 387 -5.18 -0.15 -9.39
N ALA A 388 -5.69 -0.03 -8.16
CA ALA A 388 -6.49 -1.08 -7.54
C ALA A 388 -7.73 -1.43 -8.39
N MET A 389 -8.40 -0.41 -8.95
CA MET A 389 -9.59 -0.61 -9.78
C MET A 389 -9.25 -1.16 -11.18
N ILE A 390 -8.20 -0.65 -11.84
CA ILE A 390 -7.73 -1.13 -13.15
C ILE A 390 -7.33 -2.61 -13.06
N CYS A 391 -6.47 -2.97 -12.10
CA CYS A 391 -6.05 -4.35 -11.88
C CYS A 391 -7.24 -5.23 -11.46
N GLY A 392 -8.15 -4.72 -10.64
CA GLY A 392 -9.36 -5.42 -10.24
C GLY A 392 -10.23 -5.80 -11.43
N TYR A 393 -10.48 -4.87 -12.35
CA TYR A 393 -11.23 -5.19 -13.57
C TYR A 393 -10.50 -6.18 -14.48
N SER A 394 -9.18 -6.05 -14.65
CA SER A 394 -8.37 -6.99 -15.45
C SER A 394 -8.48 -8.42 -14.90
N HIS A 395 -8.30 -8.62 -13.59
CA HIS A 395 -8.46 -9.93 -12.95
C HIS A 395 -9.87 -10.51 -13.06
N HIS A 396 -10.90 -9.70 -13.34
CA HIS A 396 -12.28 -10.14 -13.54
C HIS A 396 -12.64 -10.38 -15.01
N GLY A 397 -11.69 -10.21 -15.94
CA GLY A 397 -11.94 -10.27 -17.38
C GLY A 397 -12.64 -9.07 -17.98
N LEU A 398 -12.81 -8.02 -17.20
CA LEU A 398 -13.49 -6.81 -17.61
C LEU A 398 -12.48 -5.83 -18.21
N GLY A 399 -11.70 -6.30 -19.18
CA GLY A 399 -10.60 -5.53 -19.78
C GLY A 399 -11.05 -4.20 -20.38
N LYS A 400 -12.27 -4.13 -20.94
CA LYS A 400 -12.83 -2.89 -21.48
C LYS A 400 -13.04 -1.85 -20.38
N GLN A 401 -13.59 -2.29 -19.25
CA GLN A 401 -13.80 -1.45 -18.07
C GLN A 401 -12.47 -1.00 -17.46
N ALA A 402 -11.45 -1.87 -17.44
CA ALA A 402 -10.11 -1.50 -17.00
C ALA A 402 -9.51 -0.37 -17.85
N LEU A 403 -9.63 -0.46 -19.18
CA LEU A 403 -9.15 0.59 -20.09
C LEU A 403 -9.95 1.89 -19.98
N LEU A 404 -11.27 1.82 -19.71
CA LEU A 404 -12.08 3.02 -19.44
C LEU A 404 -11.63 3.72 -18.15
N VAL A 405 -11.41 2.97 -17.06
CA VAL A 405 -10.89 3.54 -15.80
C VAL A 405 -9.50 4.16 -16.00
N PHE A 406 -8.65 3.56 -16.84
CA PHE A 406 -7.36 4.15 -17.20
C PHE A 406 -7.52 5.47 -17.98
N GLN A 407 -8.46 5.54 -18.93
CA GLN A 407 -8.76 6.79 -19.64
C GLN A 407 -9.30 7.87 -18.69
N ASP A 408 -10.16 7.50 -17.75
CA ASP A 408 -10.66 8.41 -16.72
C ASP A 408 -9.51 8.95 -15.85
N MET A 409 -8.58 8.09 -15.42
CA MET A 409 -7.37 8.46 -14.67
C MET A 409 -6.54 9.51 -15.44
N MET A 410 -6.32 9.29 -16.74
CA MET A 410 -5.59 10.22 -17.59
C MET A 410 -6.33 11.56 -17.75
N SER A 411 -7.67 11.52 -17.88
CA SER A 411 -8.50 12.71 -18.08
C SER A 411 -8.51 13.66 -16.87
N VAL A 412 -8.37 13.12 -15.66
CA VAL A 412 -8.28 13.91 -14.42
C VAL A 412 -6.85 14.39 -14.12
N GLY A 413 -5.87 14.00 -14.94
CA GLY A 413 -4.47 14.41 -14.81
C GLY A 413 -3.68 13.63 -13.76
N GLU A 414 -4.16 12.46 -13.33
CA GLU A 414 -3.41 11.58 -12.43
C GLU A 414 -2.34 10.81 -13.22
N CYS A 415 -1.07 10.95 -12.82
CA CYS A 415 0.05 10.37 -13.55
C CYS A 415 0.09 8.84 -13.40
N PRO A 416 0.07 8.07 -14.50
CA PRO A 416 0.30 6.62 -14.44
C PRO A 416 1.62 6.26 -13.78
N SER A 417 1.65 5.11 -13.13
CA SER A 417 2.86 4.54 -12.53
C SER A 417 3.21 3.19 -13.13
N TYR A 418 4.34 2.63 -12.71
CA TYR A 418 4.76 1.26 -13.01
C TYR A 418 3.61 0.24 -12.85
N VAL A 419 2.86 0.32 -11.76
CA VAL A 419 1.76 -0.65 -11.49
C VAL A 419 0.56 -0.42 -12.41
N THR A 420 0.33 0.82 -12.87
CA THR A 420 -0.78 1.15 -13.79
C THR A 420 -0.66 0.36 -15.08
N PHE A 421 0.54 0.30 -15.65
CA PHE A 421 0.78 -0.36 -16.94
C PHE A 421 0.71 -1.89 -16.84
N ILE A 422 0.99 -2.49 -15.69
CA ILE A 422 0.70 -3.93 -15.47
C ILE A 422 -0.80 -4.18 -15.67
N GLY A 423 -1.67 -3.38 -15.05
CA GLY A 423 -3.12 -3.50 -15.18
C GLY A 423 -3.62 -3.27 -16.60
N VAL A 424 -3.11 -2.23 -17.26
CA VAL A 424 -3.48 -1.86 -18.65
C VAL A 424 -3.03 -2.91 -19.66
N LEU A 425 -1.79 -3.41 -19.58
CA LEU A 425 -1.29 -4.43 -20.49
C LEU A 425 -1.99 -5.78 -20.26
N SER A 426 -2.30 -6.11 -19.00
CA SER A 426 -3.16 -7.26 -18.68
C SER A 426 -4.55 -7.12 -19.29
N ALA A 427 -5.17 -5.93 -19.23
CA ALA A 427 -6.45 -5.67 -19.89
C ALA A 427 -6.36 -5.85 -21.41
N CYS A 428 -5.30 -5.34 -22.04
CA CYS A 428 -5.04 -5.54 -23.47
C CYS A 428 -4.89 -7.02 -23.80
N ALA A 429 -4.18 -7.79 -22.97
CA ALA A 429 -4.00 -9.22 -23.14
C ALA A 429 -5.34 -9.96 -23.11
N HIS A 430 -6.24 -9.62 -22.17
CA HIS A 430 -7.56 -10.23 -22.07
C HIS A 430 -8.48 -9.91 -23.25
N LEU A 431 -8.25 -8.79 -23.93
CA LEU A 431 -8.99 -8.37 -25.12
C LEU A 431 -8.28 -8.73 -26.43
N ALA A 432 -7.09 -9.34 -26.37
CA ALA A 432 -6.20 -9.58 -27.50
C ALA A 432 -5.89 -8.32 -28.35
N LEU A 433 -5.79 -7.15 -27.69
CA LEU A 433 -5.47 -5.87 -28.32
C LEU A 433 -3.96 -5.71 -28.49
N VAL A 434 -3.39 -6.44 -29.46
CA VAL A 434 -1.93 -6.50 -29.65
C VAL A 434 -1.34 -5.13 -29.97
N GLN A 435 -1.95 -4.39 -30.89
CA GLN A 435 -1.44 -3.10 -31.35
C GLN A 435 -1.44 -2.07 -30.21
N GLU A 436 -2.54 -1.97 -29.47
CA GLU A 436 -2.68 -1.06 -28.34
C GLU A 436 -1.74 -1.44 -27.20
N GLY A 437 -1.54 -2.74 -26.94
CA GLY A 437 -0.58 -3.21 -25.95
C GLY A 437 0.84 -2.78 -26.26
N PHE A 438 1.28 -2.89 -27.53
CA PHE A 438 2.60 -2.39 -27.95
C PHE A 438 2.69 -0.87 -27.93
N TYR A 439 1.61 -0.15 -28.28
CA TYR A 439 1.56 1.30 -28.14
C TYR A 439 1.78 1.75 -26.69
N TYR A 440 1.05 1.16 -25.74
CA TYR A 440 1.23 1.49 -24.33
C TYR A 440 2.63 1.14 -23.82
N PHE A 441 3.16 -0.02 -24.22
CA PHE A 441 4.43 -0.54 -23.74
C PHE A 441 5.65 0.22 -24.30
N ASP A 442 5.75 0.41 -25.63
CA ASP A 442 6.94 0.99 -26.26
C ASP A 442 6.88 2.51 -26.41
N GLN A 443 5.68 3.08 -26.48
CA GLN A 443 5.49 4.52 -26.68
C GLN A 443 5.08 5.23 -25.39
N LEU A 444 3.92 4.92 -24.82
CA LEU A 444 3.37 5.71 -23.72
C LEU A 444 4.21 5.59 -22.42
N MET A 445 4.67 4.39 -22.06
CA MET A 445 5.56 4.22 -20.91
C MET A 445 6.86 5.03 -21.06
N LYS A 446 7.41 5.07 -22.28
CA LYS A 446 8.62 5.85 -22.58
C LYS A 446 8.38 7.35 -22.50
N GLU A 447 7.27 7.85 -23.04
CA GLU A 447 6.85 9.26 -22.93
C GLU A 447 6.70 9.70 -21.47
N LEU A 448 6.27 8.78 -20.59
CA LEU A 448 6.11 9.01 -19.16
C LEU A 448 7.37 8.70 -18.31
N ASN A 449 8.50 8.34 -18.93
CA ASN A 449 9.74 7.92 -18.26
C ASN A 449 9.54 6.75 -17.28
N ILE A 450 8.68 5.79 -17.62
CA ILE A 450 8.47 4.57 -16.84
C ILE A 450 9.22 3.43 -17.51
N GLU A 451 10.25 2.91 -16.84
CA GLU A 451 11.01 1.77 -17.35
C GLU A 451 10.22 0.45 -17.17
N PRO A 452 10.04 -0.35 -18.23
CA PRO A 452 9.39 -1.64 -18.11
C PRO A 452 10.25 -2.66 -17.36
N GLY A 453 9.65 -3.32 -16.36
CA GLY A 453 10.23 -4.48 -15.66
C GLY A 453 9.55 -5.80 -16.03
N LEU A 454 9.95 -6.89 -15.36
CA LEU A 454 9.60 -8.27 -15.73
C LEU A 454 8.08 -8.51 -15.82
N GLU A 455 7.30 -7.86 -14.96
CA GLU A 455 5.83 -7.99 -14.92
C GLU A 455 5.20 -7.43 -16.21
N HIS A 456 5.74 -6.33 -16.74
CA HIS A 456 5.27 -5.72 -18.00
C HIS A 456 5.58 -6.63 -19.18
N TYR A 457 6.81 -7.11 -19.26
CA TYR A 457 7.23 -8.07 -20.27
C TYR A 457 6.39 -9.36 -20.22
N THR A 458 6.07 -9.86 -19.04
CA THR A 458 5.19 -11.02 -18.85
C THR A 458 3.78 -10.75 -19.35
N CYS A 459 3.24 -9.54 -19.15
CA CYS A 459 1.95 -9.13 -19.73
C CYS A 459 1.99 -9.10 -21.26
N MET A 460 3.11 -8.67 -21.87
CA MET A 460 3.29 -8.71 -23.33
C MET A 460 3.37 -10.14 -23.87
N VAL A 461 4.05 -11.05 -23.18
CA VAL A 461 4.04 -12.48 -23.51
C VAL A 461 2.62 -13.05 -23.39
N ALA A 462 1.86 -12.67 -22.35
CA ALA A 462 0.47 -13.06 -22.20
C ALA A 462 -0.42 -12.52 -23.33
N LEU A 463 -0.19 -11.28 -23.77
CA LEU A 463 -0.91 -10.62 -24.86
C LEU A 463 -0.72 -11.37 -26.19
N LEU A 464 0.54 -11.59 -26.58
CA LEU A 464 0.87 -12.35 -27.81
C LEU A 464 0.37 -13.79 -27.71
N GLY A 465 0.56 -14.43 -26.56
CA GLY A 465 0.12 -15.79 -26.29
C GLY A 465 -1.39 -15.97 -26.44
N ARG A 466 -2.19 -15.06 -25.87
CA ARG A 466 -3.67 -15.09 -26.00
C ARG A 466 -4.15 -14.73 -27.41
N ALA A 467 -3.40 -13.92 -28.15
CA ALA A 467 -3.67 -13.63 -29.55
C ALA A 467 -3.30 -14.79 -30.49
N GLY A 468 -2.68 -15.87 -29.99
CA GLY A 468 -2.21 -17.00 -30.78
C GLY A 468 -0.91 -16.74 -31.55
N GLN A 469 -0.26 -15.60 -31.32
CA GLN A 469 1.01 -15.18 -31.93
C GLN A 469 2.20 -15.79 -31.17
N LEU A 470 2.30 -17.12 -31.20
CA LEU A 470 3.27 -17.86 -30.39
C LEU A 470 4.71 -17.68 -30.85
N ASP A 471 4.94 -17.58 -32.15
CA ASP A 471 6.28 -17.40 -32.72
C ASP A 471 6.80 -16.00 -32.41
N GLU A 472 5.94 -14.98 -32.48
CA GLU A 472 6.25 -13.63 -32.06
C GLU A 472 6.53 -13.56 -30.56
N ALA A 473 5.76 -14.27 -29.73
CA ALA A 473 6.00 -14.34 -28.29
C ALA A 473 7.35 -14.98 -27.96
N GLU A 474 7.70 -16.08 -28.63
CA GLU A 474 9.01 -16.72 -28.46
C GLU A 474 10.15 -15.79 -28.90
N ASN A 475 10.00 -15.12 -30.05
CA ASN A 475 10.98 -14.18 -30.56
C ASN A 475 11.13 -12.95 -29.64
N PHE A 476 10.03 -12.45 -29.07
CA PHE A 476 10.04 -11.37 -28.09
C PHE A 476 10.87 -11.74 -26.85
N MET A 477 10.68 -12.96 -26.32
CA MET A 477 11.48 -13.44 -25.19
C MET A 477 12.96 -13.61 -25.55
N LYS A 478 13.27 -14.14 -26.74
CA LYS A 478 14.65 -14.38 -27.22
C LYS A 478 15.41 -13.08 -27.48
N THR A 479 14.76 -12.08 -28.05
CA THR A 479 15.40 -10.80 -28.44
C THR A 479 15.69 -9.89 -27.25
N LYS A 480 14.91 -9.99 -26.16
CA LYS A 480 15.11 -9.20 -24.93
C LYS A 480 16.09 -9.89 -23.97
N THR A 481 17.34 -10.04 -24.40
CA THR A 481 18.39 -10.78 -23.67
C THR A 481 18.81 -10.16 -22.33
N GLN A 482 18.58 -8.85 -22.16
CA GLN A 482 18.79 -8.14 -20.89
C GLN A 482 17.75 -8.47 -19.80
N VAL A 483 16.62 -9.10 -20.15
CA VAL A 483 15.58 -9.47 -19.19
C VAL A 483 15.88 -10.85 -18.62
N LYS A 484 15.99 -10.94 -17.30
CA LYS A 484 16.06 -12.23 -16.60
C LYS A 484 14.65 -12.82 -16.45
N TRP A 485 14.23 -13.59 -17.43
CA TRP A 485 12.94 -14.27 -17.43
C TRP A 485 12.81 -15.27 -16.27
N ASP A 486 11.65 -15.28 -15.63
CA ASP A 486 11.33 -16.19 -14.54
C ASP A 486 10.43 -17.36 -14.99
N VAL A 487 10.12 -18.25 -14.05
CA VAL A 487 9.25 -19.41 -14.31
C VAL A 487 7.84 -18.97 -14.74
N VAL A 488 7.34 -17.84 -14.24
CA VAL A 488 5.98 -17.36 -14.53
C VAL A 488 5.85 -16.92 -15.99
N ALA A 489 6.81 -16.16 -16.50
CA ALA A 489 6.82 -15.72 -17.90
C ALA A 489 6.85 -16.91 -18.87
N TRP A 490 7.73 -17.88 -18.64
CA TRP A 490 7.79 -19.10 -19.46
C TRP A 490 6.54 -19.97 -19.32
N ARG A 491 5.98 -20.11 -18.11
CA ARG A 491 4.70 -20.82 -17.89
C ARG A 491 3.54 -20.15 -18.61
N THR A 492 3.57 -18.82 -18.74
CA THR A 492 2.55 -18.06 -19.48
C THR A 492 2.56 -18.45 -20.96
N LEU A 493 3.74 -18.49 -21.60
CA LEU A 493 3.87 -18.95 -22.99
C LEU A 493 3.58 -20.45 -23.15
N LEU A 494 4.00 -21.28 -22.18
CA LEU A 494 3.69 -22.71 -22.17
C LEU A 494 2.17 -22.96 -22.16
N ASN A 495 1.44 -22.19 -21.36
CA ASN A 495 -0.02 -22.28 -21.31
C ASN A 495 -0.64 -21.85 -22.65
N ALA A 496 -0.15 -20.78 -23.28
CA ALA A 496 -0.60 -20.39 -24.61
C ALA A 496 -0.35 -21.50 -25.66
N CYS A 497 0.80 -22.18 -25.60
CA CYS A 497 1.08 -23.34 -26.46
C CYS A 497 0.10 -24.49 -26.23
N HIS A 498 -0.37 -24.70 -25.00
CA HIS A 498 -1.39 -25.71 -24.69
C HIS A 498 -2.72 -25.36 -25.35
N VAL A 499 -3.16 -24.10 -25.16
CA VAL A 499 -4.44 -23.59 -25.67
C VAL A 499 -4.47 -23.61 -27.20
N HIS A 500 -3.43 -23.11 -27.85
CA HIS A 500 -3.31 -23.05 -29.32
C HIS A 500 -2.74 -24.32 -29.96
N ARG A 501 -2.58 -25.41 -29.17
CA ARG A 501 -2.17 -26.74 -29.63
C ARG A 501 -0.79 -26.82 -30.30
N ASN A 502 0.10 -25.86 -30.04
CA ASN A 502 1.50 -25.91 -30.51
C ASN A 502 2.37 -26.72 -29.51
N TYR A 503 2.19 -28.04 -29.54
CA TYR A 503 2.85 -28.93 -28.58
C TYR A 503 4.37 -29.07 -28.81
N SER A 504 4.87 -28.76 -30.01
CA SER A 504 6.30 -28.74 -30.32
C SER A 504 7.01 -27.63 -29.55
N LEU A 505 6.53 -26.39 -29.66
CA LEU A 505 7.07 -25.27 -28.91
C LEU A 505 6.84 -25.45 -27.41
N GLY A 506 5.66 -25.92 -27.02
CA GLY A 506 5.34 -26.22 -25.62
C GLY A 506 6.31 -27.21 -24.97
N LYS A 507 6.74 -28.25 -25.69
CA LYS A 507 7.77 -29.18 -25.19
C LYS A 507 9.10 -28.48 -24.91
N LEU A 508 9.58 -27.66 -25.85
CA LEU A 508 10.84 -26.94 -25.71
C LEU A 508 10.82 -26.01 -24.48
N ILE A 509 9.74 -25.24 -24.34
CA ILE A 509 9.57 -24.32 -23.20
C ILE A 509 9.50 -25.09 -21.88
N ALA A 510 8.77 -26.20 -21.83
CA ALA A 510 8.67 -27.01 -20.62
C ALA A 510 10.04 -27.56 -20.20
N GLU A 511 10.87 -27.99 -21.15
CA GLU A 511 12.25 -28.43 -20.87
C GLU A 511 13.10 -27.28 -20.31
N THR A 512 12.98 -26.06 -20.83
CA THR A 512 13.63 -24.86 -20.29
C THR A 512 13.19 -24.57 -18.85
N VAL A 513 11.89 -24.59 -18.56
CA VAL A 513 11.37 -24.33 -17.20
C VAL A 513 11.82 -25.41 -16.22
N ILE A 514 11.82 -26.68 -16.62
CA ILE A 514 12.29 -27.79 -15.77
C ILE A 514 13.78 -27.65 -15.44
N GLN A 515 14.59 -27.09 -16.34
CA GLN A 515 16.00 -26.79 -16.06
C GLN A 515 16.13 -25.62 -15.07
N MET A 516 15.30 -24.60 -15.18
CA MET A 516 15.30 -23.44 -14.28
C MET A 516 14.78 -23.78 -12.87
N ASN A 517 13.67 -24.53 -12.79
CA ASN A 517 13.07 -24.99 -11.56
C ASN A 517 12.59 -26.44 -11.70
N PRO A 518 13.42 -27.42 -11.28
CA PRO A 518 13.07 -28.84 -11.38
C PRO A 518 11.83 -29.26 -10.60
N HIS A 519 11.35 -28.45 -9.66
CA HIS A 519 10.25 -28.77 -8.73
C HIS A 519 8.92 -28.11 -9.14
N ASP A 520 8.86 -27.41 -10.29
CA ASP A 520 7.63 -26.77 -10.76
C ASP A 520 6.58 -27.78 -11.24
N VAL A 521 5.64 -28.13 -10.35
CA VAL A 521 4.54 -29.09 -10.58
C VAL A 521 3.69 -28.72 -11.81
N GLY A 522 3.47 -27.42 -12.02
CA GLY A 522 2.62 -26.89 -13.09
C GLY A 522 3.15 -27.25 -14.49
N THR A 523 4.46 -27.16 -14.69
CA THR A 523 5.12 -27.47 -15.97
C THR A 523 5.01 -28.95 -16.32
N TYR A 524 5.29 -29.85 -15.38
CA TYR A 524 5.12 -31.30 -15.64
C TYR A 524 3.68 -31.65 -15.95
N THR A 525 2.73 -31.04 -15.22
CA THR A 525 1.30 -31.27 -15.44
C THR A 525 0.89 -30.79 -16.84
N LEU A 526 1.25 -29.56 -17.23
CA LEU A 526 0.95 -29.03 -18.56
C LEU A 526 1.59 -29.86 -19.67
N LEU A 527 2.87 -30.24 -19.53
CA LEU A 527 3.56 -31.07 -20.52
C LEU A 527 2.94 -32.47 -20.64
N SER A 528 2.56 -33.08 -19.52
CA SER A 528 1.83 -34.36 -19.52
C SER A 528 0.49 -34.24 -20.25
N ASN A 529 -0.25 -33.17 -19.99
CA ASN A 529 -1.53 -32.88 -20.65
C ASN A 529 -1.35 -32.66 -22.16
N MET A 530 -0.28 -31.96 -22.59
CA MET A 530 0.04 -31.77 -24.00
C MET A 530 0.33 -33.11 -24.70
N TYR A 531 1.12 -33.99 -24.09
CA TYR A 531 1.39 -35.32 -24.64
C TYR A 531 0.12 -36.15 -24.78
N ALA A 532 -0.77 -36.11 -23.79
CA ALA A 532 -2.04 -36.81 -23.84
C ALA A 532 -2.97 -36.26 -24.93
N LYS A 533 -3.13 -34.92 -25.04
CA LYS A 533 -3.92 -34.30 -26.13
C LYS A 533 -3.31 -34.58 -27.51
N ALA A 534 -1.99 -34.79 -27.59
CA ALA A 534 -1.30 -35.24 -28.81
C ALA A 534 -1.36 -36.76 -29.05
N ARG A 535 -2.05 -37.53 -28.19
CA ARG A 535 -2.13 -39.01 -28.20
C ARG A 535 -0.77 -39.72 -28.12
N LYS A 536 0.22 -39.10 -27.47
CA LYS A 536 1.57 -39.63 -27.26
C LYS A 536 1.73 -40.17 -25.85
N TRP A 537 1.21 -41.37 -25.59
CA TRP A 537 1.18 -41.98 -24.25
C TRP A 537 2.58 -42.28 -23.67
N ASP A 538 3.56 -42.62 -24.51
CA ASP A 538 4.95 -42.81 -24.07
C ASP A 538 5.51 -41.56 -23.38
N GLY A 539 5.16 -40.38 -23.89
CA GLY A 539 5.51 -39.09 -23.29
C GLY A 539 4.85 -38.90 -21.92
N VAL A 540 3.57 -39.25 -21.80
CA VAL A 540 2.83 -39.18 -20.52
C VAL A 540 3.49 -40.08 -19.47
N VAL A 541 3.81 -41.32 -19.84
CA VAL A 541 4.47 -42.29 -18.96
C VAL A 541 5.85 -41.78 -18.53
N LYS A 542 6.64 -41.24 -19.47
CA LYS A 542 7.96 -40.65 -19.19
C LYS A 542 7.86 -39.51 -18.18
N ILE A 543 6.91 -38.58 -18.37
CA ILE A 543 6.71 -37.45 -17.46
C ILE A 543 6.23 -37.91 -16.07
N ARG A 544 5.27 -38.85 -16.00
CA ARG A 544 4.81 -39.40 -14.70
C ARG A 544 5.93 -40.14 -13.97
N LYS A 545 6.80 -40.84 -14.70
CA LYS A 545 8.00 -41.47 -14.13
C LYS A 545 8.96 -40.42 -13.56
N LEU A 546 9.27 -39.37 -14.32
CA LEU A 546 10.08 -38.23 -13.86
C LEU A 546 9.51 -37.56 -12.61
N MET A 547 8.19 -37.35 -12.56
CA MET A 547 7.53 -36.78 -11.37
C MET A 547 7.71 -37.67 -10.15
N ARG A 548 7.58 -39.00 -10.30
CA ARG A 548 7.83 -39.96 -9.20
C ARG A 548 9.28 -39.95 -8.74
N GLU A 549 10.23 -40.00 -9.69
CA GLU A 549 11.67 -39.98 -9.39
C GLU A 549 12.10 -38.71 -8.66
N ARG A 550 11.44 -37.57 -8.94
CA ARG A 550 11.71 -36.27 -8.32
C ARG A 550 10.78 -35.93 -7.15
N ASN A 551 9.97 -36.89 -6.67
CA ASN A 551 8.99 -36.68 -5.59
C ASN A 551 8.02 -35.50 -5.83
N ILE A 552 7.68 -35.22 -7.08
CA ILE A 552 6.78 -34.14 -7.47
C ILE A 552 5.34 -34.64 -7.35
N LYS A 553 4.59 -34.07 -6.40
CA LYS A 553 3.19 -34.41 -6.17
C LYS A 553 2.28 -33.32 -6.75
N LYS A 554 1.25 -33.75 -7.46
CA LYS A 554 0.17 -32.88 -7.92
C LYS A 554 -0.79 -32.64 -6.76
N GLU A 555 -1.13 -31.37 -6.50
CA GLU A 555 -2.17 -31.03 -5.54
C GLU A 555 -3.55 -31.49 -6.03
N PRO A 556 -4.40 -32.06 -5.16
CA PRO A 556 -5.76 -32.37 -5.52
C PRO A 556 -6.52 -31.07 -5.83
N GLY A 557 -7.38 -31.13 -6.84
CA GLY A 557 -8.26 -30.02 -7.15
C GLY A 557 -9.34 -29.91 -6.08
N ALA A 558 -9.37 -28.79 -5.36
CA ALA A 558 -10.37 -28.49 -4.34
C ALA A 558 -11.11 -27.20 -4.69
N SER A 559 -12.42 -27.20 -4.49
CA SER A 559 -13.26 -26.01 -4.60
C SER A 559 -14.01 -25.78 -3.30
N TRP A 560 -14.19 -24.53 -2.89
CA TRP A 560 -14.92 -24.22 -1.67
C TRP A 560 -15.80 -22.97 -1.82
N LEU A 561 -16.78 -22.89 -0.93
CA LEU A 561 -17.65 -21.75 -0.78
C LEU A 561 -17.97 -21.52 0.70
N ASP A 562 -18.15 -20.25 1.06
CA ASP A 562 -18.56 -19.85 2.41
C ASP A 562 -20.06 -19.63 2.46
N ILE A 563 -20.76 -20.40 3.29
CA ILE A 563 -22.19 -20.26 3.53
C ILE A 563 -22.39 -20.10 5.03
N ARG A 564 -23.04 -19.01 5.46
CA ARG A 564 -23.39 -18.76 6.87
C ARG A 564 -22.20 -18.85 7.85
N ASN A 565 -21.02 -18.39 7.42
CA ASN A 565 -19.74 -18.45 8.14
C ASN A 565 -19.11 -19.84 8.26
N ASP A 566 -19.63 -20.85 7.56
CA ASP A 566 -18.99 -22.15 7.43
C ASP A 566 -18.38 -22.30 6.03
N THR A 567 -17.11 -22.72 5.98
CA THR A 567 -16.41 -23.02 4.72
C THR A 567 -16.67 -24.47 4.32
N HIS A 568 -17.34 -24.67 3.19
CA HIS A 568 -17.63 -26.00 2.64
C HIS A 568 -16.63 -26.34 1.53
N VAL A 569 -15.83 -27.40 1.74
CA VAL A 569 -14.77 -27.81 0.81
C VAL A 569 -15.16 -29.09 0.06
N PHE A 570 -14.92 -29.09 -1.24
CA PHE A 570 -15.24 -30.17 -2.17
C PHE A 570 -13.99 -30.64 -2.91
N VAL A 571 -13.81 -31.95 -3.01
CA VAL A 571 -12.71 -32.61 -3.74
C VAL A 571 -13.31 -33.67 -4.65
N SER A 572 -12.77 -33.83 -5.85
CA SER A 572 -13.32 -34.74 -6.88
C SER A 572 -13.31 -36.23 -6.49
N GLU A 573 -12.41 -36.63 -5.58
CA GLU A 573 -12.30 -38.00 -5.05
C GLU A 573 -12.55 -37.98 -3.55
N GLY A 574 -13.71 -38.48 -3.10
CA GLY A 574 -13.98 -38.72 -1.67
C GLY A 574 -14.42 -37.49 -0.85
N SER A 575 -15.35 -36.68 -1.35
CA SER A 575 -15.95 -35.63 -0.50
C SER A 575 -16.73 -36.26 0.65
N ASN A 576 -16.19 -36.25 1.87
CA ASN A 576 -16.88 -36.63 3.11
C ASN A 576 -17.90 -35.57 3.56
N HIS A 577 -18.63 -34.96 2.61
CA HIS A 577 -19.67 -34.01 2.93
C HIS A 577 -20.89 -34.75 3.48
N SER A 578 -21.48 -34.23 4.56
CA SER A 578 -22.66 -34.84 5.20
C SER A 578 -23.84 -35.02 4.25
N GLU A 579 -23.97 -34.10 3.28
CA GLU A 579 -25.01 -34.09 2.24
C GLU A 579 -24.51 -34.58 0.86
N SER A 580 -23.48 -35.42 0.82
CA SER A 580 -22.85 -35.85 -0.45
C SER A 580 -23.85 -36.49 -1.42
N THR A 581 -24.77 -37.34 -0.95
CA THR A 581 -25.81 -37.96 -1.79
C THR A 581 -26.68 -36.92 -2.51
N GLN A 582 -27.20 -35.92 -1.78
CA GLN A 582 -28.05 -34.89 -2.38
C GLN A 582 -27.25 -34.00 -3.36
N ILE A 583 -25.97 -33.76 -3.09
CA ILE A 583 -25.11 -33.00 -3.99
C ILE A 583 -24.89 -33.76 -5.30
N TYR A 584 -24.62 -35.07 -5.25
CA TYR A 584 -24.44 -35.89 -6.44
C TYR A 584 -25.72 -35.96 -7.29
N GLU A 585 -26.88 -36.14 -6.66
CA GLU A 585 -28.18 -36.07 -7.33
C GLU A 585 -28.39 -34.72 -8.01
N LYS A 586 -28.05 -33.62 -7.31
CA LYS A 586 -28.18 -32.28 -7.87
C LYS A 586 -27.25 -32.03 -9.05
N VAL A 587 -26.02 -32.55 -9.01
CA VAL A 587 -25.10 -32.49 -10.16
C VAL A 587 -25.70 -33.22 -11.37
N GLN A 588 -26.26 -34.41 -11.18
CA GLN A 588 -26.89 -35.16 -12.28
C GLN A 588 -28.07 -34.40 -12.89
N GLU A 589 -28.93 -33.80 -12.05
CA GLU A 589 -30.02 -32.93 -12.50
C GLU A 589 -29.49 -31.75 -13.34
N LEU A 590 -28.45 -31.07 -12.87
CA LEU A 590 -27.84 -29.93 -13.56
C LEU A 590 -27.23 -30.34 -14.91
N LEU A 591 -26.51 -31.46 -14.96
CA LEU A 591 -25.93 -31.99 -16.19
C LEU A 591 -27.02 -32.39 -17.20
N ALA A 592 -28.12 -33.01 -16.74
CA ALA A 592 -29.26 -33.34 -17.59
C ALA A 592 -29.93 -32.10 -18.19
N MET A 593 -30.01 -30.98 -17.44
CA MET A 593 -30.58 -29.73 -17.93
C MET A 593 -29.72 -29.04 -19.00
N ILE A 594 -28.40 -29.16 -18.92
CA ILE A 594 -27.50 -28.50 -19.89
C ILE A 594 -27.17 -29.34 -21.12
N LYS A 595 -27.38 -30.66 -21.09
CA LYS A 595 -27.19 -31.56 -22.26
C LYS A 595 -27.99 -31.08 -23.49
N PRO A 596 -29.30 -30.76 -23.39
CA PRO A 596 -30.07 -30.22 -24.53
C PRO A 596 -29.57 -28.86 -25.05
N LEU A 597 -28.79 -28.12 -24.26
CA LEU A 597 -28.18 -26.85 -24.67
C LEU A 597 -26.84 -27.03 -25.41
N GLY A 598 -26.44 -28.28 -25.68
CA GLY A 598 -25.21 -28.61 -26.39
C GLY A 598 -24.02 -28.90 -25.49
N TYR A 599 -24.23 -29.16 -24.18
CA TYR A 599 -23.16 -29.63 -23.32
C TYR A 599 -22.73 -31.05 -23.72
N VAL A 600 -21.46 -31.21 -24.06
CA VAL A 600 -20.80 -32.49 -24.30
C VAL A 600 -19.57 -32.57 -23.39
N PRO A 601 -19.47 -33.58 -22.50
CA PRO A 601 -18.30 -33.76 -21.66
C PRO A 601 -17.01 -33.86 -22.48
N ASP A 602 -15.94 -33.14 -22.09
CA ASP A 602 -14.63 -33.26 -22.76
C ASP A 602 -13.89 -34.53 -22.33
N VAL A 603 -14.35 -35.69 -22.82
CA VAL A 603 -13.77 -37.01 -22.55
C VAL A 603 -12.27 -37.05 -22.88
N GLY A 604 -11.82 -36.23 -23.85
CA GLY A 604 -10.41 -36.09 -24.24
C GLY A 604 -9.53 -35.41 -23.18
N ALA A 605 -10.11 -34.69 -22.22
CA ALA A 605 -9.40 -34.11 -21.09
C ALA A 605 -9.11 -35.11 -19.96
N VAL A 606 -9.73 -36.30 -19.96
CA VAL A 606 -9.51 -37.33 -18.94
C VAL A 606 -8.32 -38.20 -19.34
N LEU A 607 -7.20 -37.99 -18.63
CA LEU A 607 -5.88 -38.57 -18.93
C LEU A 607 -5.71 -40.02 -18.41
N HIS A 608 -6.81 -40.74 -18.24
CA HIS A 608 -6.84 -42.13 -17.80
C HIS A 608 -7.18 -43.03 -19.00
N ASP A 609 -6.48 -44.15 -19.11
CA ASP A 609 -6.74 -45.14 -20.16
C ASP A 609 -7.91 -46.04 -19.72
N VAL A 610 -9.11 -45.45 -19.73
CA VAL A 610 -10.37 -46.05 -19.29
C VAL A 610 -11.47 -45.78 -20.32
N GLU A 611 -12.57 -46.54 -20.26
CA GLU A 611 -13.72 -46.40 -21.15
C GLU A 611 -14.34 -45.00 -21.08
N GLU A 612 -14.96 -44.54 -22.18
CA GLU A 612 -15.51 -43.18 -22.29
C GLU A 612 -16.59 -42.89 -21.23
N GLU A 613 -17.41 -43.88 -20.87
CA GLU A 613 -18.42 -43.76 -19.81
C GLU A 613 -17.79 -43.50 -18.42
N GLN A 614 -16.66 -44.14 -18.12
CA GLN A 614 -15.92 -43.91 -16.87
C GLN A 614 -15.25 -42.52 -16.87
N LYS A 615 -14.77 -42.06 -18.03
CA LYS A 615 -14.23 -40.70 -18.19
C LYS A 615 -15.30 -39.64 -17.99
N GLU A 616 -16.50 -39.82 -18.53
CA GLU A 616 -17.65 -38.95 -18.27
C GLU A 616 -18.03 -38.93 -16.78
N GLY A 617 -17.97 -40.07 -16.11
CA GLY A 617 -18.15 -40.19 -14.67
C GLY A 617 -17.16 -39.31 -13.87
N TYR A 618 -15.87 -39.35 -14.23
CA TYR A 618 -14.85 -38.51 -13.58
C TYR A 618 -15.08 -37.00 -13.80
N LEU A 619 -15.48 -36.60 -15.02
CA LEU A 619 -15.76 -35.20 -15.35
C LEU A 619 -17.01 -34.66 -14.65
N SER A 620 -18.01 -35.52 -14.44
CA SER A 620 -19.28 -35.12 -13.84
C SER A 620 -19.11 -34.58 -12.43
N TYR A 621 -18.16 -35.13 -11.66
CA TYR A 621 -18.01 -34.85 -10.24
C TYR A 621 -16.73 -34.07 -9.90
N HIS A 622 -16.28 -33.22 -10.82
CA HIS A 622 -15.27 -32.23 -10.50
C HIS A 622 -15.71 -31.32 -9.34
N SER A 623 -14.76 -30.96 -8.48
CA SER A 623 -14.99 -30.13 -7.29
C SER A 623 -15.82 -28.86 -7.54
N GLU A 624 -15.66 -28.23 -8.71
CA GLU A 624 -16.33 -27.01 -9.13
C GLU A 624 -17.84 -27.24 -9.30
N LYS A 625 -18.21 -28.38 -9.92
CA LYS A 625 -19.62 -28.76 -10.13
C LYS A 625 -20.28 -29.15 -8.82
N LEU A 626 -19.56 -29.85 -7.94
CA LEU A 626 -20.02 -30.19 -6.59
C LEU A 626 -20.30 -28.92 -5.77
N ALA A 627 -19.34 -27.98 -5.76
CA ALA A 627 -19.47 -26.70 -5.08
C ALA A 627 -20.64 -25.87 -5.62
N LEU A 628 -20.82 -25.83 -6.95
CA LEU A 628 -21.94 -25.14 -7.58
C LEU A 628 -23.29 -25.78 -7.24
N ALA A 629 -23.39 -27.10 -7.30
CA ALA A 629 -24.59 -27.83 -6.93
C ALA A 629 -24.99 -27.54 -5.47
N TYR A 630 -24.03 -27.61 -4.54
CA TYR A 630 -24.25 -27.26 -3.15
C TYR A 630 -24.67 -25.78 -2.97
N GLY A 631 -24.00 -24.86 -3.64
CA GLY A 631 -24.35 -23.44 -3.64
C GLY A 631 -25.78 -23.19 -4.13
N LEU A 632 -26.23 -23.88 -5.18
CA LEU A 632 -27.60 -23.80 -5.70
C LEU A 632 -28.64 -24.38 -4.73
N MET A 633 -28.28 -25.40 -3.95
CA MET A 633 -29.16 -25.99 -2.94
C MET A 633 -29.35 -25.06 -1.73
N LYS A 634 -28.30 -24.34 -1.31
CA LYS A 634 -28.30 -23.59 -0.04
C LYS A 634 -28.54 -22.10 -0.19
N ILE A 635 -28.16 -21.50 -1.33
CA ILE A 635 -28.26 -20.06 -1.56
C ILE A 635 -29.53 -19.76 -2.37
N PRO A 636 -30.55 -19.11 -1.79
CA PRO A 636 -31.79 -18.83 -2.50
C PRO A 636 -31.58 -17.80 -3.64
N PRO A 637 -32.35 -17.87 -4.74
CA PRO A 637 -32.37 -16.81 -5.75
C PRO A 637 -32.85 -15.49 -5.15
N PRO A 638 -32.31 -14.32 -5.54
CA PRO A 638 -31.34 -14.09 -6.62
C PRO A 638 -29.86 -14.08 -6.16
N GLY A 639 -29.52 -14.64 -4.99
CA GLY A 639 -28.17 -14.51 -4.42
C GLY A 639 -27.05 -15.00 -5.36
N PRO A 640 -25.91 -14.31 -5.49
CA PRO A 640 -24.80 -14.82 -6.29
C PRO A 640 -24.11 -16.02 -5.61
N ILE A 641 -23.65 -16.99 -6.40
CA ILE A 641 -22.86 -18.12 -5.91
C ILE A 641 -21.39 -17.80 -6.15
N ARG A 642 -20.58 -17.79 -5.09
CA ARG A 642 -19.14 -17.53 -5.18
C ARG A 642 -18.36 -18.78 -4.83
N ILE A 643 -17.51 -19.23 -5.74
CA ILE A 643 -16.72 -20.46 -5.60
C ILE A 643 -15.26 -20.09 -5.76
N ILE A 644 -14.41 -20.61 -4.89
CA ILE A 644 -12.95 -20.47 -5.00
C ILE A 644 -12.38 -21.83 -5.37
N LYS A 645 -11.42 -21.83 -6.28
CA LYS A 645 -10.72 -23.00 -6.80
C LYS A 645 -9.21 -22.79 -6.65
N ASN A 646 -8.53 -23.77 -6.06
CA ASN A 646 -7.07 -23.72 -5.86
C ASN A 646 -6.26 -23.83 -7.16
N LEU A 647 -6.81 -24.51 -8.17
CA LEU A 647 -6.18 -24.72 -9.47
C LEU A 647 -6.83 -23.87 -10.56
N ARG A 648 -6.22 -23.83 -11.74
CA ARG A 648 -6.87 -23.31 -12.94
C ARG A 648 -8.10 -24.18 -13.23
N MET A 649 -9.23 -23.54 -13.54
CA MET A 649 -10.46 -24.24 -13.93
C MET A 649 -10.20 -25.06 -15.22
N CYS A 650 -10.96 -26.13 -15.48
CA CYS A 650 -10.86 -26.85 -16.75
C CYS A 650 -11.92 -26.41 -17.76
N ASP A 651 -11.69 -26.66 -19.04
CA ASP A 651 -12.59 -26.29 -20.15
C ASP A 651 -13.99 -26.88 -19.97
N ASP A 652 -14.08 -28.15 -19.54
CA ASP A 652 -15.33 -28.84 -19.28
C ASP A 652 -16.16 -28.18 -18.15
N CYS A 653 -15.52 -27.91 -17.00
CA CYS A 653 -16.17 -27.17 -15.91
C CYS A 653 -16.59 -25.78 -16.36
N HIS A 654 -15.78 -25.09 -17.17
CA HIS A 654 -16.09 -23.76 -17.69
C HIS A 654 -17.35 -23.75 -18.55
N ILE A 655 -17.46 -24.68 -19.49
CA ILE A 655 -18.65 -24.81 -20.33
C ILE A 655 -19.87 -25.21 -19.49
N ALA A 656 -19.70 -26.16 -18.56
CA ALA A 656 -20.79 -26.61 -17.70
C ALA A 656 -21.34 -25.47 -16.82
N VAL A 657 -20.48 -24.74 -16.10
CA VAL A 657 -20.89 -23.61 -15.24
C VAL A 657 -21.55 -22.51 -16.06
N LYS A 658 -21.02 -22.21 -17.26
CA LYS A 658 -21.60 -21.26 -18.21
C LYS A 658 -23.04 -21.64 -18.56
N LEU A 659 -23.28 -22.87 -19.00
CA LEU A 659 -24.63 -23.33 -19.33
C LEU A 659 -25.55 -23.44 -18.10
N ILE A 660 -25.01 -23.86 -16.95
CA ILE A 660 -25.76 -23.91 -15.68
C ILE A 660 -26.24 -22.51 -15.28
N SER A 661 -25.40 -21.48 -15.42
CA SER A 661 -25.79 -20.08 -15.13
C SER A 661 -27.01 -19.63 -15.96
N LYS A 662 -27.13 -20.12 -17.20
CA LYS A 662 -28.25 -19.83 -18.10
C LYS A 662 -29.54 -20.52 -17.66
N VAL A 663 -29.50 -21.82 -17.37
CA VAL A 663 -30.71 -22.58 -16.98
C VAL A 663 -31.20 -22.23 -15.58
N THR A 664 -30.29 -21.87 -14.68
CA THR A 664 -30.64 -21.49 -13.31
C THR A 664 -30.97 -20.01 -13.15
N ASN A 665 -30.65 -19.17 -14.15
CA ASN A 665 -30.73 -17.71 -14.08
C ASN A 665 -30.02 -17.15 -12.83
N ARG A 666 -28.78 -17.61 -12.59
CA ARG A 666 -27.97 -17.22 -11.43
C ARG A 666 -26.63 -16.65 -11.87
N LEU A 667 -26.18 -15.62 -11.17
CA LEU A 667 -24.80 -15.16 -11.23
C LEU A 667 -23.92 -16.17 -10.47
N VAL A 668 -22.98 -16.79 -11.17
CA VAL A 668 -21.95 -17.64 -10.57
C VAL A 668 -20.61 -16.97 -10.79
N VAL A 669 -19.88 -16.70 -9.71
CA VAL A 669 -18.53 -16.14 -9.73
C VAL A 669 -17.57 -17.23 -9.30
N VAL A 670 -16.67 -17.63 -10.18
CA VAL A 670 -15.62 -18.62 -9.85
C VAL A 670 -14.27 -17.93 -9.88
N ARG A 671 -13.56 -17.93 -8.75
CA ARG A 671 -12.16 -17.56 -8.67
C ARG A 671 -11.31 -18.80 -8.89
N ASP A 672 -10.53 -18.85 -9.96
CA ASP A 672 -9.50 -19.86 -10.14
C ASP A 672 -8.13 -19.33 -9.69
N ALA A 673 -7.07 -20.14 -9.88
CA ALA A 673 -5.71 -19.76 -9.51
C ALA A 673 -5.20 -18.46 -10.15
N ASN A 674 -5.80 -18.02 -11.27
CA ASN A 674 -5.32 -16.88 -12.06
C ASN A 674 -6.28 -15.69 -12.04
N ARG A 675 -7.60 -15.91 -12.00
CA ARG A 675 -8.60 -14.86 -12.25
C ARG A 675 -10.00 -15.19 -11.73
N PHE A 676 -10.89 -14.21 -11.85
CA PHE A 676 -12.32 -14.39 -11.68
C PHE A 676 -13.02 -14.60 -13.02
N HIS A 677 -14.00 -15.50 -13.00
CA HIS A 677 -14.93 -15.78 -14.08
C HIS A 677 -16.33 -15.45 -13.59
N HIS A 678 -17.03 -14.56 -14.28
CA HIS A 678 -18.42 -14.21 -13.97
C HIS A 678 -19.32 -14.83 -15.00
N PHE A 679 -20.06 -15.86 -14.58
CA PHE A 679 -21.01 -16.57 -15.42
C PHE A 679 -22.41 -16.05 -15.20
N ARG A 680 -23.02 -15.55 -16.29
CA ARG A 680 -24.39 -15.03 -16.28
C ARG A 680 -24.99 -15.23 -17.65
N ASP A 681 -26.24 -15.71 -17.70
CA ASP A 681 -27.02 -15.87 -18.93
C ASP A 681 -26.32 -16.70 -20.03
N GLY A 682 -25.45 -17.63 -19.64
CA GLY A 682 -24.70 -18.46 -20.59
C GLY A 682 -23.47 -17.77 -21.18
N LEU A 683 -23.02 -16.66 -20.60
CA LEU A 683 -21.80 -15.95 -20.98
C LEU A 683 -20.82 -15.94 -19.81
N CYS A 684 -19.52 -15.83 -20.11
CA CYS A 684 -18.47 -15.60 -19.14
C CYS A 684 -17.71 -14.33 -19.49
N THR A 685 -17.32 -13.53 -18.50
CA THR A 685 -16.51 -12.31 -18.71
C THR A 685 -15.16 -12.55 -19.38
N CYS A 686 -14.68 -13.80 -19.44
CA CYS A 686 -13.45 -14.13 -20.14
C CYS A 686 -13.59 -14.29 -21.67
N ASN A 687 -14.81 -14.28 -22.23
CA ASN A 687 -15.09 -14.55 -23.65
C ASN A 687 -14.47 -15.86 -24.17
N ASP A 688 -14.32 -16.87 -23.31
CA ASP A 688 -13.66 -18.14 -23.61
C ASP A 688 -12.16 -18.01 -24.02
N LEU A 689 -11.55 -16.84 -23.81
CA LEU A 689 -10.13 -16.51 -24.08
C LEU A 689 -9.34 -16.36 -22.76
N TRP A 690 -9.37 -17.39 -21.89
CA TRP A 690 -8.84 -17.28 -20.53
C TRP A 690 -7.41 -17.79 -20.33
#